data_AF-A0AAU5AN94-F1
#
_entry.id   AF-A0AAU5AN94-F1
#
_cell.length_a   1.000
_cell.length_b   1.000
_cell.length_c   1.000
_cell.angle_alpha   90.00
_cell.angle_beta   90.00
_cell.angle_gamma   90.00
#
_symmetry.space_group_name_H-M   'P 1'
#
loop_
_entity.id
_entity.type
_entity.pdbx_description
1 polymer ?
#
loop_
_entity_poly.entity_id
_entity_poly.type
_entity_poly.pdbx_seq_one_letter_code
_entity_poly.pdbx_strand_id
1 'polypeptide(L)'
;MRIQGENRSSGDRTGGRPVAPPRSAAALPPLAALQQTAGNAAVTRAIQRARDTQEQHAEPAEVQRASVVDAVGSPGSPLEPRILQRAEQAYSMDFGHVRVHNGPVAQRSAEELGALAYTTGSHIVLGGGSVADEVMFEEVDHIRQQALGPVPGTDNGRGEKVSHPDDPFERSAGANGRRLARGGAPDLSLPGAPAPGGAVQRSVDEEVAVQRADRPGPSTTPPRPSVSPPIGASPPAIARLARLIVGVEGEIRNKDVRAVIHRRARSGPSFTGEELEAIKAVESEDPKWLKTVGMCTHAEADAYLKAGDFHSWLQQPEGKRLLVATLRWHQNVAEREQGKDPDKPTRSDYQLGRHMAMHAEDTPQSEKDQLTGERNEQIFQTLVSTMLPPGISDDVPDADKHRERVERGTEVLTKIFLILKEGLKVFNPEAGMHEDFKDDVAHALAYGGRVNIRIPQLADGQHGYELPQWLHITKENRKPWEMKSAPEKPVYRRLFGTHHLEIGNNRADGTPGTFVEKGEIGATLQNWVDPHSHLYGLPLATGGMGNTDYHGDTILPNESYGHMFMGYKPPTDKRDGGLQVGLETAGPGGRTPDGYEHRVTSSEKNNNPVSQHGGHKDDKPGADAPLRSSQRHVDLKEFGDWVQRLKDLEKDWKAELAKAKTDQERAALYRDLIGKRSNARQ
;
A
#
# COMPACT_ATOMS: atom_id res chain seq x y z
N MET A 1 -14.31 -58.14 56.05
CA MET A 1 -13.86 -59.11 57.08
C MET A 1 -12.39 -58.84 57.36
N ARG A 2 -11.90 -58.92 58.61
CA ARG A 2 -10.45 -58.78 58.91
C ARG A 2 -9.70 -60.07 58.52
N ILE A 3 -8.36 -60.08 58.41
CA ILE A 3 -7.46 -60.46 59.54
C ILE A 3 -5.97 -60.18 59.19
N GLN A 4 -5.23 -59.65 60.18
CA GLN A 4 -3.77 -59.70 60.50
C GLN A 4 -2.68 -59.64 59.39
N GLY A 5 -1.47 -59.09 59.63
CA GLY A 5 -0.92 -58.37 60.80
C GLY A 5 0.45 -58.92 61.26
N GLU A 6 1.35 -58.02 61.72
CA GLU A 6 2.70 -58.31 62.30
C GLU A 6 3.79 -58.82 61.29
N ASN A 7 5.12 -58.59 61.40
CA ASN A 7 6.03 -57.70 62.18
C ASN A 7 7.48 -57.77 61.56
N ARG A 8 8.61 -57.20 62.06
CA ARG A 8 9.00 -56.39 63.25
C ARG A 8 10.29 -55.55 62.98
N SER A 9 10.33 -54.29 63.46
CA SER A 9 11.51 -53.53 63.97
C SER A 9 12.73 -53.10 63.10
N SER A 10 13.18 -51.86 63.38
CA SER A 10 14.51 -51.21 63.14
C SER A 10 14.85 -50.66 61.73
N GLY A 11 15.35 -49.43 61.57
CA GLY A 11 15.24 -48.23 62.42
C GLY A 11 16.51 -47.38 62.53
N ASP A 12 16.49 -46.16 61.99
CA ASP A 12 17.40 -45.09 62.45
C ASP A 12 16.81 -43.66 62.37
N ARG A 13 17.23 -42.86 63.36
CA ARG A 13 17.29 -41.40 63.55
C ARG A 13 16.36 -40.39 62.82
N THR A 14 15.67 -39.63 63.68
CA THR A 14 15.43 -38.15 63.67
C THR A 14 14.61 -37.51 62.55
N GLY A 15 13.51 -36.85 62.94
CA GLY A 15 12.61 -36.15 62.02
C GLY A 15 12.96 -34.67 61.79
N GLY A 16 12.64 -34.18 60.58
CA GLY A 16 12.68 -32.76 60.21
C GLY A 16 11.29 -32.10 60.23
N ARG A 17 11.25 -30.76 60.36
CA ARG A 17 10.03 -29.96 60.22
C ARG A 17 9.53 -29.95 58.76
N PRO A 18 8.23 -29.74 58.51
CA PRO A 18 7.71 -29.60 57.14
C PRO A 18 8.36 -28.40 56.44
N VAL A 19 8.76 -28.61 55.18
CA VAL A 19 9.46 -27.63 54.34
C VAL A 19 8.44 -26.92 53.43
N ALA A 20 8.56 -25.60 53.32
CA ALA A 20 7.74 -24.79 52.43
C ALA A 20 8.14 -24.98 50.95
N PRO A 21 7.22 -24.83 49.98
CA PRO A 21 7.55 -24.96 48.56
C PRO A 21 8.58 -23.92 48.11
N PRO A 22 9.47 -24.25 47.15
CA PRO A 22 10.50 -23.34 46.68
C PRO A 22 9.89 -22.13 45.97
N ARG A 23 10.41 -20.93 46.27
CA ARG A 23 10.11 -19.73 45.49
C ARG A 23 10.73 -19.86 44.11
N SER A 24 9.95 -19.59 43.06
CA SER A 24 10.46 -19.38 41.71
C SER A 24 11.50 -18.26 41.70
N ALA A 25 12.66 -18.50 41.09
CA ALA A 25 13.62 -17.44 40.77
C ALA A 25 13.14 -16.73 39.50
N ALA A 26 13.11 -15.39 39.53
CA ALA A 26 12.81 -14.60 38.34
C ALA A 26 13.92 -14.80 37.28
N ALA A 27 13.52 -14.93 36.01
CA ALA A 27 14.47 -15.01 34.91
C ALA A 27 15.28 -13.70 34.80
N LEU A 28 16.60 -13.81 34.72
CA LEU A 28 17.48 -12.65 34.54
C LEU A 28 17.34 -12.08 33.11
N PRO A 29 17.50 -10.76 32.91
CA PRO A 29 17.53 -10.17 31.58
C PRO A 29 18.63 -10.80 30.69
N PRO A 30 18.43 -10.91 29.36
CA PRO A 30 19.33 -11.68 28.48
C PRO A 30 20.81 -11.29 28.59
N LEU A 31 21.11 -10.01 28.78
CA LEU A 31 22.49 -9.51 28.92
C LEU A 31 23.19 -10.04 30.18
N ALA A 32 22.47 -10.18 31.30
CA ALA A 32 23.03 -10.69 32.55
C ALA A 32 23.31 -12.21 32.47
N ALA A 33 22.45 -12.97 31.79
CA ALA A 33 22.70 -14.38 31.47
C ALA A 33 23.95 -14.53 30.57
N LEU A 34 24.11 -13.65 29.58
CA LEU A 34 25.30 -13.62 28.72
C LEU A 34 26.57 -13.30 29.53
N GLN A 35 26.51 -12.31 30.44
CA GLN A 35 27.64 -11.94 31.31
C GLN A 35 28.08 -13.09 32.24
N GLN A 36 27.14 -13.85 32.80
CA GLN A 36 27.47 -15.02 33.63
C GLN A 36 28.01 -16.19 32.82
N THR A 37 27.54 -16.40 31.59
CA THR A 37 27.88 -17.58 30.77
C THR A 37 29.17 -17.40 29.97
N ALA A 38 29.39 -16.23 29.38
CA ALA A 38 30.55 -15.93 28.54
C ALA A 38 31.61 -15.06 29.23
N GLY A 39 31.29 -14.46 30.38
CA GLY A 39 32.16 -13.54 31.11
C GLY A 39 32.19 -12.13 30.51
N ASN A 40 32.39 -11.14 31.38
CA ASN A 40 32.37 -9.72 31.00
C ASN A 40 33.33 -9.39 29.83
N ALA A 41 34.52 -10.01 29.77
CA ALA A 41 35.47 -9.79 28.69
C ALA A 41 35.00 -10.30 27.31
N ALA A 42 34.12 -11.29 27.24
CA ALA A 42 33.49 -11.70 25.99
C ALA A 42 32.38 -10.72 25.59
N VAL A 43 31.53 -10.33 26.55
CA VAL A 43 30.45 -9.36 26.34
C VAL A 43 31.00 -7.99 25.90
N THR A 44 32.06 -7.49 26.54
CA THR A 44 32.73 -6.25 26.12
C THR A 44 33.25 -6.35 24.69
N ARG A 45 33.88 -7.47 24.29
CA ARG A 45 34.37 -7.66 22.90
C ARG A 45 33.24 -7.84 21.87
N ALA A 46 32.09 -8.37 22.27
CA ALA A 46 30.90 -8.42 21.41
C ALA A 46 30.31 -7.01 21.21
N ILE A 47 30.22 -6.20 22.27
CA ILE A 47 29.79 -4.80 22.19
C ILE A 47 30.79 -3.94 21.41
N GLN A 48 32.09 -4.18 21.57
CA GLN A 48 33.13 -3.51 20.79
C GLN A 48 32.97 -3.83 19.30
N ARG A 49 32.93 -5.12 18.92
CA ARG A 49 32.71 -5.54 17.54
C ARG A 49 31.41 -5.01 16.93
N ALA A 50 30.33 -4.94 17.70
CA ALA A 50 29.07 -4.36 17.24
C ALA A 50 29.21 -2.86 16.90
N ARG A 51 30.00 -2.10 17.67
CA ARG A 51 30.37 -0.71 17.36
C ARG A 51 31.33 -0.62 16.18
N ASP A 52 32.35 -1.47 16.14
CA ASP A 52 33.32 -1.52 15.04
C ASP A 52 32.59 -1.78 13.69
N THR A 53 31.54 -2.61 13.67
CA THR A 53 30.68 -2.81 12.48
C THR A 53 29.70 -1.66 12.19
N GLN A 54 29.41 -0.77 13.14
CA GLN A 54 28.66 0.47 12.88
C GLN A 54 29.60 1.60 12.40
N GLU A 55 30.85 1.65 12.87
CA GLU A 55 31.80 2.71 12.56
C GLU A 55 32.56 2.48 11.24
N GLN A 56 32.59 1.25 10.70
CA GLN A 56 33.21 0.94 9.39
C GLN A 56 32.28 1.11 8.17
N HIS A 57 31.01 1.48 8.36
CA HIS A 57 30.08 1.86 7.28
C HIS A 57 29.64 3.33 7.41
N ALA A 58 30.62 4.24 7.50
CA ALA A 58 30.42 5.69 7.56
C ALA A 58 30.39 6.38 6.18
N GLU A 59 29.63 5.83 5.23
CA GLU A 59 29.04 6.64 4.16
C GLU A 59 28.03 7.63 4.78
N PRO A 60 27.76 8.81 4.19
CA PRO A 60 26.85 9.80 4.77
C PRO A 60 25.44 9.23 4.88
N ALA A 61 24.94 9.07 6.11
CA ALA A 61 23.69 8.39 6.38
C ALA A 61 22.49 9.03 5.67
N GLU A 62 21.90 8.32 4.72
CA GLU A 62 20.58 8.67 4.18
C GLU A 62 19.56 8.60 5.32
N VAL A 63 18.98 9.76 5.65
CA VAL A 63 17.96 9.87 6.70
C VAL A 63 16.73 9.06 6.28
N GLN A 64 16.45 7.98 7.00
CA GLN A 64 15.23 7.19 6.83
C GLN A 64 14.00 8.08 7.10
N ARG A 65 13.37 8.54 6.02
CA ARG A 65 12.27 9.50 6.07
C ARG A 65 11.04 8.91 6.73
N ALA A 66 10.46 9.63 7.69
CA ALA A 66 9.29 9.27 8.49
C ALA A 66 8.08 10.12 8.08
N SER A 67 7.07 9.49 7.46
CA SER A 67 5.86 10.19 7.01
C SER A 67 4.93 10.55 8.16
N VAL A 68 3.99 11.46 7.90
CA VAL A 68 2.97 11.87 8.87
C VAL A 68 2.21 10.67 9.43
N VAL A 69 1.98 9.66 8.60
CA VAL A 69 1.23 8.45 8.96
C VAL A 69 2.06 7.47 9.79
N ASP A 70 3.39 7.44 9.61
CA ASP A 70 4.28 6.64 10.46
C ASP A 70 4.33 7.20 11.90
N ALA A 71 4.27 8.52 12.03
CA ALA A 71 4.18 9.20 13.32
C ALA A 71 2.83 8.94 14.02
N VAL A 72 1.71 9.08 13.29
CA VAL A 72 0.36 8.83 13.80
C VAL A 72 0.10 7.34 14.13
N GLY A 73 0.76 6.43 13.40
CA GLY A 73 0.75 4.99 13.69
C GLY A 73 1.63 4.56 14.86
N SER A 74 2.41 5.49 15.46
CA SER A 74 3.24 5.21 16.63
C SER A 74 2.44 5.21 17.94
N PRO A 75 2.99 4.75 19.08
CA PRO A 75 2.30 4.77 20.36
C PRO A 75 2.02 6.20 20.85
N GLY A 76 0.75 6.61 20.81
CA GLY A 76 0.27 7.89 21.32
C GLY A 76 -0.31 7.82 22.75
N SER A 77 -0.26 8.96 23.44
CA SER A 77 -0.83 9.17 24.79
C SER A 77 -2.07 10.08 24.73
N PRO A 78 -2.98 10.08 25.72
CA PRO A 78 -4.02 11.11 25.83
C PRO A 78 -3.41 12.50 26.05
N LEU A 79 -4.18 13.56 25.80
CA LEU A 79 -3.82 14.92 26.22
C LEU A 79 -3.53 14.98 27.74
N GLU A 80 -2.59 15.84 28.14
CA GLU A 80 -2.35 16.12 29.57
C GLU A 80 -3.67 16.59 30.22
N PRO A 81 -4.12 16.03 31.36
CA PRO A 81 -5.43 16.35 31.94
C PRO A 81 -5.70 17.84 32.16
N ARG A 82 -4.65 18.63 32.44
CA ARG A 82 -4.67 20.09 32.59
C ARG A 82 -4.95 20.84 31.28
N ILE A 83 -4.41 20.33 30.16
CA ILE A 83 -4.67 20.86 28.81
C ILE A 83 -6.08 20.44 28.37
N LEU A 84 -6.41 19.15 28.55
CA LEU A 84 -7.71 18.55 28.23
C LEU A 84 -8.86 19.32 28.87
N GLN A 85 -8.91 19.37 30.21
CA GLN A 85 -9.98 20.03 30.97
C GLN A 85 -10.18 21.50 30.55
N ARG A 86 -9.09 22.21 30.23
CA ARG A 86 -9.09 23.63 29.87
C ARG A 86 -9.55 23.85 28.44
N ALA A 87 -9.21 22.96 27.51
CA ALA A 87 -9.73 22.97 26.15
C ALA A 87 -11.23 22.63 26.11
N GLU A 88 -11.64 21.59 26.83
CA GLU A 88 -13.05 21.18 26.93
C GLU A 88 -13.93 22.30 27.52
N GLN A 89 -13.46 22.95 28.60
CA GLN A 89 -14.14 24.09 29.20
C GLN A 89 -14.20 25.31 28.25
N ALA A 90 -13.15 25.58 27.49
CA ALA A 90 -13.05 26.79 26.66
C ALA A 90 -13.76 26.69 25.31
N TYR A 91 -13.79 25.49 24.70
CA TYR A 91 -14.45 25.25 23.41
C TYR A 91 -15.83 24.60 23.53
N SER A 92 -16.20 24.06 24.70
CA SER A 92 -17.44 23.28 24.91
C SER A 92 -17.55 22.06 23.98
N MET A 93 -16.43 21.36 23.78
CA MET A 93 -16.26 20.19 22.91
C MET A 93 -15.48 19.09 23.64
N ASP A 94 -15.73 17.81 23.35
CA ASP A 94 -14.95 16.67 23.86
C ASP A 94 -13.62 16.53 23.12
N PHE A 95 -12.52 16.33 23.86
CA PHE A 95 -11.20 16.03 23.29
C PHE A 95 -10.57 14.74 23.87
N GLY A 96 -11.32 13.92 24.63
CA GLY A 96 -10.83 12.66 25.19
C GLY A 96 -10.43 11.60 24.14
N HIS A 97 -10.89 11.78 22.90
CA HIS A 97 -10.50 10.97 21.75
C HIS A 97 -9.10 11.31 21.17
N VAL A 98 -8.54 12.49 21.49
CA VAL A 98 -7.28 13.00 20.93
C VAL A 98 -6.06 12.20 21.41
N ARG A 99 -5.06 12.01 20.53
CA ARG A 99 -3.79 11.35 20.89
C ARG A 99 -2.56 12.22 20.56
N VAL A 100 -1.65 12.34 21.53
CA VAL A 100 -0.37 13.05 21.44
C VAL A 100 0.75 12.05 21.24
N HIS A 101 1.51 12.19 20.16
CA HIS A 101 2.63 11.34 19.77
C HIS A 101 3.95 12.11 19.92
N ASN A 102 4.85 11.63 20.77
CA ASN A 102 6.15 12.28 21.04
C ASN A 102 7.35 11.31 21.01
N GLY A 103 7.15 10.08 20.53
CA GLY A 103 8.22 9.08 20.36
C GLY A 103 9.18 9.39 19.21
N PRO A 104 10.28 8.62 19.03
CA PRO A 104 11.31 8.94 18.04
C PRO A 104 10.85 9.01 16.57
N VAL A 105 9.74 8.34 16.21
CA VAL A 105 9.16 8.42 14.86
C VAL A 105 8.40 9.75 14.67
N ALA A 106 7.57 10.11 15.66
CA ALA A 106 6.87 11.39 15.73
C ALA A 106 7.83 12.59 15.65
N GLN A 107 8.91 12.54 16.43
CA GLN A 107 9.94 13.58 16.44
C GLN A 107 10.55 13.78 15.05
N ARG A 108 11.02 12.71 14.38
CA ARG A 108 11.58 12.81 13.03
C ARG A 108 10.59 13.33 11.99
N SER A 109 9.33 12.92 12.05
CA SER A 109 8.31 13.37 11.09
C SER A 109 8.01 14.86 11.22
N ALA A 110 7.85 15.35 12.46
CA ALA A 110 7.69 16.77 12.71
C ALA A 110 8.95 17.58 12.31
N GLU A 111 10.15 17.02 12.49
CA GLU A 111 11.40 17.64 12.01
C GLU A 111 11.48 17.73 10.48
N GLU A 112 11.03 16.72 9.74
CA GLU A 112 10.92 16.77 8.28
C GLU A 112 9.90 17.81 7.78
N LEU A 113 8.88 18.13 8.57
CA LEU A 113 7.92 19.21 8.30
C LEU A 113 8.39 20.58 8.80
N GLY A 114 9.53 20.67 9.48
CA GLY A 114 10.06 21.92 10.07
C GLY A 114 9.39 22.38 11.37
N ALA A 115 8.58 21.51 11.99
CA ALA A 115 7.62 21.86 13.01
C ALA A 115 8.11 21.66 14.46
N LEU A 116 7.54 22.43 15.39
CA LEU A 116 7.54 22.15 16.83
C LEU A 116 6.49 21.09 17.16
N ALA A 117 5.30 21.23 16.59
CA ALA A 117 4.22 20.27 16.62
C ALA A 117 3.38 20.41 15.34
N TYR A 118 2.57 19.40 15.03
CA TYR A 118 1.56 19.47 13.99
C TYR A 118 0.34 18.62 14.32
N THR A 119 -0.80 18.97 13.71
CA THR A 119 -2.10 18.32 13.89
C THR A 119 -2.65 17.78 12.59
N THR A 120 -3.13 16.54 12.64
CA THR A 120 -3.90 15.92 11.56
C THR A 120 -4.99 14.99 12.12
N GLY A 121 -6.25 15.27 11.77
CA GLY A 121 -7.41 14.62 12.35
C GLY A 121 -7.43 14.77 13.88
N SER A 122 -7.50 13.63 14.60
CA SER A 122 -7.50 13.58 16.07
C SER A 122 -6.11 13.41 16.70
N HIS A 123 -5.04 13.72 15.96
CA HIS A 123 -3.66 13.44 16.38
C HIS A 123 -2.79 14.69 16.38
N ILE A 124 -2.08 14.88 17.50
CA ILE A 124 -1.03 15.88 17.68
C ILE A 124 0.31 15.15 17.67
N VAL A 125 1.28 15.63 16.91
CA VAL A 125 2.61 15.03 16.77
C VAL A 125 3.66 16.05 17.18
N LEU A 126 4.56 15.70 18.08
CA LEU A 126 5.55 16.63 18.66
C LEU A 126 6.95 16.40 18.08
N GLY A 127 7.57 17.48 17.59
CA GLY A 127 8.99 17.58 17.20
C GLY A 127 9.96 17.67 18.36
N GLY A 128 9.62 17.04 19.49
CA GLY A 128 10.38 17.01 20.74
C GLY A 128 9.61 16.25 21.83
N GLY A 129 10.23 16.00 22.99
CA GLY A 129 9.58 15.29 24.09
C GLY A 129 8.37 16.02 24.69
N SER A 130 8.35 17.36 24.59
CA SER A 130 7.30 18.27 25.04
C SER A 130 7.39 19.59 24.28
N VAL A 131 6.27 20.28 24.09
CA VAL A 131 6.20 21.68 23.61
C VAL A 131 5.54 22.58 24.67
N ALA A 132 5.55 23.89 24.49
CA ALA A 132 4.93 24.83 25.42
C ALA A 132 3.40 24.78 25.37
N ASP A 133 2.73 25.16 26.47
CA ASP A 133 1.26 25.29 26.56
C ASP A 133 0.67 26.10 25.40
N GLU A 134 1.31 27.21 24.99
CA GLU A 134 0.84 28.04 23.87
C GLU A 134 0.74 27.24 22.56
N VAL A 135 1.68 26.32 22.32
CA VAL A 135 1.67 25.41 21.16
C VAL A 135 0.65 24.28 21.36
N MET A 136 0.59 23.66 22.54
CA MET A 136 -0.41 22.60 22.80
C MET A 136 -1.86 23.08 22.62
N PHE A 137 -2.16 24.33 22.94
CA PHE A 137 -3.50 24.91 22.74
C PHE A 137 -3.75 25.42 21.30
N GLU A 138 -2.69 25.71 20.54
CA GLU A 138 -2.73 26.01 19.10
C GLU A 138 -3.07 24.73 18.31
N GLU A 139 -2.37 23.62 18.60
CA GLU A 139 -2.67 22.29 18.05
C GLU A 139 -4.10 21.80 18.38
N VAL A 140 -4.61 22.09 19.59
CA VAL A 140 -6.01 21.76 19.94
C VAL A 140 -7.04 22.66 19.21
N ASP A 141 -6.70 23.90 18.85
CA ASP A 141 -7.55 24.71 17.96
C ASP A 141 -7.58 24.12 16.54
N HIS A 142 -6.46 23.58 16.03
CA HIS A 142 -6.46 22.87 14.74
C HIS A 142 -7.41 21.65 14.74
N ILE A 143 -7.48 20.86 15.81
CA ILE A 143 -8.45 19.76 15.94
C ILE A 143 -9.88 20.29 15.86
N ARG A 144 -10.17 21.40 16.55
CA ARG A 144 -11.47 22.10 16.46
C ARG A 144 -11.76 22.59 15.04
N GLN A 145 -10.78 23.17 14.35
CA GLN A 145 -10.94 23.68 12.98
C GLN A 145 -11.26 22.54 12.00
N GLN A 146 -10.48 21.46 12.02
CA GLN A 146 -10.67 20.28 11.16
C GLN A 146 -12.01 19.56 11.46
N ALA A 147 -12.47 19.56 12.71
CA ALA A 147 -13.80 19.05 13.08
C ALA A 147 -14.98 19.91 12.58
N LEU A 148 -14.73 21.14 12.12
CA LEU A 148 -15.75 22.08 11.61
C LEU A 148 -15.76 22.19 10.08
N GLY A 149 -14.72 21.72 9.39
CA GLY A 149 -14.70 21.55 7.93
C GLY A 149 -13.28 21.45 7.33
N PRO A 150 -13.18 21.26 6.00
CA PRO A 150 -11.88 21.21 5.31
C PRO A 150 -11.11 22.52 5.43
N VAL A 151 -9.83 22.43 5.81
CA VAL A 151 -8.92 23.57 5.96
C VAL A 151 -8.01 23.69 4.73
N PRO A 152 -7.68 24.91 4.24
CA PRO A 152 -6.71 25.10 3.16
C PRO A 152 -5.31 24.55 3.50
N GLY A 153 -4.58 24.12 2.48
CA GLY A 153 -3.19 23.68 2.59
C GLY A 153 -2.57 23.42 1.22
N THR A 154 -1.24 23.47 1.16
CA THR A 154 -0.43 23.28 -0.06
C THR A 154 0.10 21.85 -0.14
N ASP A 155 -0.08 21.18 -1.27
CA ASP A 155 0.49 19.85 -1.51
C ASP A 155 2.04 19.92 -1.49
N ASN A 156 2.65 19.12 -0.62
CA ASN A 156 4.10 19.02 -0.47
C ASN A 156 4.78 18.04 -1.46
N GLY A 157 4.01 17.44 -2.39
CA GLY A 157 4.49 16.43 -3.34
C GLY A 157 4.61 15.02 -2.75
N ARG A 158 4.16 14.82 -1.51
CA ARG A 158 4.02 13.51 -0.85
C ARG A 158 2.55 13.07 -0.73
N GLY A 159 1.60 13.91 -1.17
CA GLY A 159 0.15 13.69 -0.99
C GLY A 159 -0.39 14.25 0.33
N GLU A 160 0.34 15.14 0.99
CA GLU A 160 -0.02 15.77 2.26
C GLU A 160 -0.23 17.27 2.01
N LYS A 161 -1.39 17.83 2.39
CA LYS A 161 -1.65 19.28 2.31
C LYS A 161 -1.17 19.95 3.59
N VAL A 162 -0.01 20.58 3.54
CA VAL A 162 0.59 21.31 4.67
C VAL A 162 0.15 22.77 4.64
N SER A 163 -0.27 23.31 5.78
CA SER A 163 -0.59 24.73 5.94
C SER A 163 0.62 25.63 5.68
N HIS A 164 0.35 26.88 5.30
CA HIS A 164 1.35 27.95 5.32
C HIS A 164 1.22 28.75 6.63
N PRO A 165 2.32 29.20 7.28
CA PRO A 165 2.25 30.03 8.48
C PRO A 165 1.47 31.36 8.32
N ASP A 166 1.27 31.80 7.06
CA ASP A 166 0.44 32.96 6.70
C ASP A 166 -1.03 32.61 6.37
N ASP A 167 -1.48 31.38 6.58
CA ASP A 167 -2.90 31.05 6.41
C ASP A 167 -3.74 31.64 7.56
N PRO A 168 -5.00 32.04 7.29
CA PRO A 168 -5.89 32.60 8.32
C PRO A 168 -6.15 31.64 9.48
N PHE A 169 -6.11 30.33 9.22
CA PHE A 169 -6.36 29.26 10.18
C PHE A 169 -5.21 29.08 11.18
N GLU A 170 -3.95 29.15 10.72
CA GLU A 170 -2.77 29.09 11.61
C GLU A 170 -2.69 30.35 12.48
N ARG A 171 -2.92 31.54 11.90
CA ARG A 171 -3.00 32.78 12.68
C ARG A 171 -4.12 32.76 13.73
N SER A 172 -5.24 32.10 13.45
CA SER A 172 -6.33 31.89 14.41
C SER A 172 -5.90 30.94 15.52
N ALA A 173 -5.35 29.78 15.16
CA ALA A 173 -4.91 28.74 16.09
C ALA A 173 -3.85 29.28 17.06
N GLY A 174 -2.81 29.93 16.58
CA GLY A 174 -1.79 30.53 17.45
C GLY A 174 -2.32 31.69 18.29
N ALA A 175 -3.29 32.46 17.80
CA ALA A 175 -3.95 33.47 18.62
C ALA A 175 -4.75 32.83 19.76
N ASN A 176 -5.46 31.73 19.49
CA ASN A 176 -6.21 30.96 20.50
C ASN A 176 -5.27 30.24 21.47
N GLY A 177 -4.18 29.64 21.00
CA GLY A 177 -3.15 29.02 21.83
C GLY A 177 -2.55 29.98 22.86
N ARG A 178 -2.17 31.18 22.40
CA ARG A 178 -1.68 32.28 23.27
C ARG A 178 -2.74 32.79 24.25
N ARG A 179 -4.03 32.84 23.87
CA ARG A 179 -5.12 33.20 24.79
C ARG A 179 -5.31 32.12 25.87
N LEU A 180 -5.42 30.86 25.46
CA LEU A 180 -5.70 29.72 26.32
C LEU A 180 -4.59 29.45 27.34
N ALA A 181 -3.32 29.50 26.94
CA ALA A 181 -2.20 29.36 27.88
C ALA A 181 -2.23 30.46 28.97
N ARG A 182 -2.61 31.68 28.59
CA ARG A 182 -2.71 32.84 29.51
C ARG A 182 -4.01 32.88 30.32
N GLY A 183 -4.98 32.01 30.01
CA GLY A 183 -6.25 31.88 30.74
C GLY A 183 -7.36 32.80 30.23
N GLY A 184 -7.19 33.41 29.06
CA GLY A 184 -8.28 34.08 28.34
C GLY A 184 -9.10 33.07 27.53
N ALA A 185 -10.36 33.43 27.26
CA ALA A 185 -11.19 32.69 26.32
C ALA A 185 -10.63 32.78 24.88
N PRO A 186 -10.78 31.73 24.05
CA PRO A 186 -10.43 31.75 22.64
C PRO A 186 -11.43 32.58 21.83
N ASP A 187 -11.02 33.01 20.64
CA ASP A 187 -11.96 33.48 19.62
C ASP A 187 -12.61 32.26 18.96
N LEU A 188 -13.94 32.24 18.89
CA LEU A 188 -14.69 31.12 18.33
C LEU A 188 -15.09 31.33 16.87
N SER A 189 -14.80 32.50 16.28
CA SER A 189 -15.09 32.80 14.87
C SER A 189 -14.15 32.05 13.93
N LEU A 190 -14.69 31.52 12.82
CA LEU A 190 -13.90 30.86 11.77
C LEU A 190 -13.51 31.86 10.67
N PRO A 191 -12.25 31.85 10.19
CA PRO A 191 -11.86 32.65 9.04
C PRO A 191 -12.67 32.34 7.78
N GLY A 192 -13.27 33.36 7.17
CA GLY A 192 -13.89 33.28 5.83
C GLY A 192 -15.39 33.00 5.77
N ALA A 193 -16.10 32.87 6.90
CA ALA A 193 -17.55 32.61 6.90
C ALA A 193 -18.39 33.85 6.52
N PRO A 194 -19.31 33.75 5.52
CA PRO A 194 -20.37 34.73 5.31
C PRO A 194 -21.48 34.64 6.37
N ALA A 195 -22.35 35.67 6.44
CA ALA A 195 -23.54 35.66 7.29
C ALA A 195 -24.54 34.55 6.90
N PRO A 196 -25.34 34.01 7.84
CA PRO A 196 -26.10 32.77 7.63
C PRO A 196 -27.29 32.96 6.68
N GLY A 197 -27.23 32.32 5.51
CA GLY A 197 -28.35 32.25 4.56
C GLY A 197 -28.08 31.31 3.39
N GLY A 198 -28.87 30.23 3.29
CA GLY A 198 -28.80 29.26 2.18
C GLY A 198 -28.17 27.92 2.59
N ALA A 199 -28.90 26.82 2.36
CA ALA A 199 -28.37 25.48 2.49
C ALA A 199 -27.61 25.10 1.20
N VAL A 200 -26.34 24.68 1.34
CA VAL A 200 -25.51 24.21 0.22
C VAL A 200 -25.36 22.69 0.32
N GLN A 201 -25.48 22.00 -0.82
CA GLN A 201 -25.36 20.55 -0.90
C GLN A 201 -23.91 20.12 -0.66
N ARG A 202 -23.72 19.01 0.08
CA ARG A 202 -22.40 18.49 0.43
C ARG A 202 -21.94 17.43 -0.59
N SER A 203 -20.85 17.73 -1.27
CA SER A 203 -20.01 16.80 -2.02
C SER A 203 -18.56 17.22 -1.83
N VAL A 204 -17.77 16.39 -1.15
CA VAL A 204 -16.35 16.64 -0.89
C VAL A 204 -15.57 15.34 -1.06
N ASP A 205 -14.56 15.39 -1.93
CA ASP A 205 -13.41 14.49 -1.85
C ASP A 205 -12.45 15.08 -0.81
N GLU A 206 -12.22 14.38 0.29
CA GLU A 206 -11.44 14.90 1.43
C GLU A 206 -10.01 14.32 1.44
N GLU A 207 -9.05 15.19 1.13
CA GLU A 207 -7.60 14.94 1.21
C GLU A 207 -7.07 15.28 2.62
N VAL A 208 -5.94 14.70 3.02
CA VAL A 208 -5.38 14.91 4.36
C VAL A 208 -4.73 16.30 4.49
N ALA A 209 -5.33 17.12 5.36
CA ALA A 209 -4.75 18.35 5.86
C ALA A 209 -3.79 18.09 7.04
N VAL A 210 -2.72 18.89 7.08
CA VAL A 210 -1.70 18.92 8.13
C VAL A 210 -1.46 20.38 8.49
N GLN A 211 -1.83 20.77 9.71
CA GLN A 211 -1.61 22.12 10.26
C GLN A 211 -0.46 22.08 11.25
N ARG A 212 0.37 23.13 11.37
CA ARG A 212 1.65 23.04 12.10
C ARG A 212 2.09 24.34 12.80
N ALA A 213 2.69 24.19 13.98
CA ALA A 213 3.46 25.24 14.64
C ALA A 213 4.94 25.21 14.20
N ASP A 214 5.43 26.28 13.56
CA ASP A 214 6.82 26.41 13.07
C ASP A 214 7.88 26.53 14.19
N ARG A 215 9.10 26.02 13.93
CA ARG A 215 10.29 26.30 14.77
C ARG A 215 10.83 27.72 14.55
N PRO A 216 10.90 28.60 15.57
CA PRO A 216 11.48 29.94 15.42
C PRO A 216 13.02 29.90 15.32
N GLY A 217 13.53 29.83 14.09
CA GLY A 217 14.94 30.00 13.77
C GLY A 217 15.40 31.48 13.78
N PRO A 218 16.72 31.75 13.76
CA PRO A 218 17.25 33.10 13.63
C PRO A 218 16.85 33.73 12.29
N SER A 219 16.66 35.05 12.27
CA SER A 219 16.08 35.78 11.13
C SER A 219 16.95 35.74 9.87
N THR A 220 16.76 34.72 9.03
CA THR A 220 17.26 34.70 7.66
C THR A 220 16.24 35.36 6.73
N THR A 221 16.69 36.36 5.96
CA THR A 221 15.92 36.95 4.85
C THR A 221 15.35 35.84 3.97
N PRO A 222 14.05 35.87 3.60
CA PRO A 222 13.45 34.78 2.82
C PRO A 222 14.22 34.58 1.51
N PRO A 223 14.55 33.33 1.12
CA PRO A 223 15.15 33.08 -0.17
C PRO A 223 14.19 33.59 -1.25
N ARG A 224 14.70 34.34 -2.23
CA ARG A 224 13.90 34.67 -3.43
C ARG A 224 13.38 33.36 -4.04
N PRO A 225 12.12 33.32 -4.52
CA PRO A 225 11.65 32.17 -5.26
C PRO A 225 12.61 31.89 -6.41
N SER A 226 13.09 30.65 -6.51
CA SER A 226 14.04 30.24 -7.55
C SER A 226 13.33 30.11 -8.89
N VAL A 227 12.95 31.25 -9.48
CA VAL A 227 12.48 31.35 -10.85
C VAL A 227 13.63 30.89 -11.74
N SER A 228 13.59 29.62 -12.15
CA SER A 228 14.49 29.12 -13.19
C SER A 228 14.29 30.00 -14.41
N PRO A 229 15.35 30.64 -14.97
CA PRO A 229 15.20 31.47 -16.14
C PRO A 229 14.62 30.64 -17.30
N PRO A 230 13.87 31.27 -18.22
CA PRO A 230 13.23 30.56 -19.31
C PRO A 230 14.27 29.93 -20.23
N ILE A 231 13.95 28.73 -20.73
CA ILE A 231 14.85 27.94 -21.59
C ILE A 231 15.19 28.66 -22.92
N GLY A 232 14.44 29.70 -23.29
CA GLY A 232 14.78 30.59 -24.40
C GLY A 232 16.13 31.32 -24.27
N ALA A 233 16.77 31.31 -23.10
CA ALA A 233 18.13 31.81 -22.87
C ALA A 233 19.19 30.69 -22.68
N SER A 234 18.82 29.42 -22.87
CA SER A 234 19.71 28.25 -22.76
C SER A 234 20.43 27.94 -24.08
N PRO A 235 21.47 27.09 -24.06
CA PRO A 235 22.11 26.55 -25.27
C PRO A 235 21.12 25.96 -26.31
N PRO A 236 21.44 26.01 -27.62
CA PRO A 236 20.51 25.67 -28.69
C PRO A 236 19.92 24.25 -28.60
N ALA A 237 20.71 23.25 -28.20
CA ALA A 237 20.21 21.88 -28.06
C ALA A 237 19.18 21.78 -26.94
N ILE A 238 19.38 22.48 -25.81
CA ILE A 238 18.44 22.49 -24.69
C ILE A 238 17.11 23.13 -25.13
N ALA A 239 17.18 24.27 -25.84
CA ALA A 239 16.00 24.93 -26.36
C ALA A 239 15.24 24.09 -27.40
N ARG A 240 15.94 23.27 -28.19
CA ARG A 240 15.32 22.30 -29.11
C ARG A 240 14.66 21.15 -28.36
N LEU A 241 15.39 20.47 -27.47
CA LEU A 241 14.88 19.30 -26.74
C LEU A 241 13.67 19.66 -25.86
N ALA A 242 13.69 20.82 -25.19
CA ALA A 242 12.56 21.27 -24.39
C ALA A 242 11.29 21.50 -25.22
N ARG A 243 11.42 22.03 -26.45
CA ARG A 243 10.28 22.20 -27.38
C ARG A 243 9.76 20.86 -27.89
N LEU A 244 10.64 19.93 -28.27
CA LEU A 244 10.25 18.60 -28.73
C LEU A 244 9.49 17.82 -27.65
N ILE A 245 10.00 17.83 -26.40
CA ILE A 245 9.33 17.13 -25.29
C ILE A 245 7.96 17.74 -25.00
N VAL A 246 7.85 19.07 -24.91
CA VAL A 246 6.65 19.76 -24.41
C VAL A 246 5.62 20.07 -25.50
N GLY A 247 6.01 20.12 -26.77
CA GLY A 247 5.10 20.27 -27.90
C GLY A 247 4.48 21.67 -28.07
N VAL A 248 5.08 22.71 -27.46
CA VAL A 248 4.57 24.10 -27.52
C VAL A 248 5.66 25.10 -27.91
N GLU A 249 5.26 26.17 -28.59
CA GLU A 249 6.10 27.36 -28.79
C GLU A 249 6.02 28.30 -27.56
N GLY A 250 7.06 29.11 -27.36
CA GLY A 250 7.10 30.13 -26.31
C GLY A 250 7.98 29.78 -25.11
N GLU A 251 7.55 30.19 -23.91
CA GLU A 251 8.35 30.16 -22.69
C GLU A 251 8.24 28.81 -21.94
N ILE A 252 9.25 27.95 -22.11
CA ILE A 252 9.35 26.65 -21.43
C ILE A 252 10.31 26.76 -20.24
N ARG A 253 9.98 26.13 -19.11
CA ARG A 253 10.85 26.02 -17.92
C ARG A 253 11.06 24.55 -17.55
N ASN A 254 12.10 24.28 -16.77
CA ASN A 254 12.48 22.91 -16.38
C ASN A 254 11.34 22.12 -15.68
N LYS A 255 10.41 22.80 -14.99
CA LYS A 255 9.25 22.13 -14.38
C LYS A 255 8.22 21.64 -15.41
N ASP A 256 8.09 22.34 -16.54
CA ASP A 256 7.10 22.03 -17.57
C ASP A 256 7.56 20.80 -18.38
N VAL A 257 8.88 20.72 -18.64
CA VAL A 257 9.55 19.51 -19.17
C VAL A 257 9.35 18.31 -18.23
N ARG A 258 9.62 18.46 -16.92
CA ARG A 258 9.40 17.40 -15.92
C ARG A 258 7.94 16.94 -15.85
N ALA A 259 6.98 17.85 -15.96
CA ALA A 259 5.55 17.51 -15.94
C ALA A 259 5.11 16.68 -17.16
N VAL A 260 5.79 16.82 -18.31
CA VAL A 260 5.54 15.95 -19.48
C VAL A 260 6.23 14.61 -19.33
N ILE A 261 7.49 14.60 -18.86
CA ILE A 261 8.24 13.37 -18.55
C ILE A 261 7.45 12.50 -17.56
N HIS A 262 6.89 13.08 -16.49
CA HIS A 262 6.05 12.37 -15.52
C HIS A 262 4.84 11.68 -16.19
N ARG A 263 4.16 12.34 -17.14
CA ARG A 263 3.05 11.73 -17.87
C ARG A 263 3.52 10.62 -18.81
N ARG A 264 4.58 10.85 -19.59
CA ARG A 264 5.13 9.84 -20.53
C ARG A 264 5.66 8.60 -19.80
N ALA A 265 6.44 8.77 -18.73
CA ALA A 265 7.01 7.68 -17.92
C ALA A 265 5.96 6.87 -17.11
N ARG A 266 4.68 7.21 -17.25
CA ARG A 266 3.53 6.45 -16.76
C ARG A 266 2.76 5.84 -17.92
N SER A 267 2.14 6.68 -18.75
CA SER A 267 1.02 6.29 -19.63
C SER A 267 1.08 7.02 -20.99
N GLY A 268 2.28 7.31 -21.49
CA GLY A 268 2.47 8.04 -22.76
C GLY A 268 3.64 7.48 -23.56
N PRO A 269 3.94 8.06 -24.74
CA PRO A 269 4.92 7.51 -25.65
C PRO A 269 6.36 7.52 -25.09
N SER A 270 7.20 6.68 -25.68
CA SER A 270 8.65 6.69 -25.56
C SER A 270 9.26 8.02 -26.09
N PHE A 271 10.59 8.13 -26.07
CA PHE A 271 11.27 9.20 -26.82
C PHE A 271 11.33 8.85 -28.31
N THR A 272 10.90 9.78 -29.16
CA THR A 272 11.01 9.66 -30.62
C THR A 272 12.48 9.70 -31.06
N GLY A 273 12.76 9.25 -32.29
CA GLY A 273 14.10 9.35 -32.87
C GLY A 273 14.64 10.79 -32.91
N GLU A 274 13.78 11.80 -33.13
CA GLU A 274 14.20 13.21 -33.10
C GLU A 274 14.57 13.67 -31.68
N GLU A 275 13.82 13.23 -30.66
CA GLU A 275 14.12 13.50 -29.25
C GLU A 275 15.40 12.81 -28.80
N LEU A 276 15.67 11.57 -29.22
CA LEU A 276 16.93 10.87 -28.91
C LEU A 276 18.14 11.63 -29.48
N GLU A 277 18.10 12.08 -30.73
CA GLU A 277 19.18 12.91 -31.28
C GLU A 277 19.29 14.29 -30.59
N ALA A 278 18.16 14.87 -30.15
CA ALA A 278 18.18 16.09 -29.34
C ALA A 278 18.79 15.86 -27.94
N ILE A 279 18.58 14.71 -27.32
CA ILE A 279 19.22 14.32 -26.05
C ILE A 279 20.74 14.18 -26.23
N LYS A 280 21.23 13.56 -27.31
CA LYS A 280 22.67 13.48 -27.63
C LYS A 280 23.31 14.86 -27.83
N ALA A 281 22.59 15.78 -28.47
CA ALA A 281 23.04 17.15 -28.64
C ALA A 281 23.14 17.89 -27.28
N VAL A 282 22.15 17.72 -26.39
CA VAL A 282 22.20 18.31 -25.03
C VAL A 282 23.30 17.66 -24.17
N GLU A 283 23.49 16.35 -24.27
CA GLU A 283 24.59 15.62 -23.62
C GLU A 283 25.97 16.15 -24.04
N SER A 284 26.08 16.71 -25.25
CA SER A 284 27.29 17.35 -25.78
C SER A 284 27.44 18.83 -25.39
N GLU A 285 26.35 19.57 -25.17
CA GLU A 285 26.37 20.99 -24.78
C GLU A 285 26.37 21.23 -23.26
N ASP A 286 25.41 20.64 -22.53
CA ASP A 286 25.32 20.67 -21.07
C ASP A 286 24.57 19.42 -20.52
N PRO A 287 25.29 18.33 -20.20
CA PRO A 287 24.70 17.13 -19.62
C PRO A 287 24.15 17.32 -18.19
N LYS A 288 24.39 18.46 -17.52
CA LYS A 288 23.80 18.76 -16.20
C LYS A 288 22.35 19.20 -16.32
N TRP A 289 21.95 19.78 -17.44
CA TRP A 289 20.55 20.15 -17.66
C TRP A 289 19.64 18.92 -17.71
N LEU A 290 20.07 17.82 -18.36
CA LEU A 290 19.33 16.55 -18.39
C LEU A 290 18.99 16.08 -16.97
N LYS A 291 19.97 16.06 -16.07
CA LYS A 291 19.79 15.70 -14.65
C LYS A 291 18.86 16.67 -13.91
N THR A 292 18.89 17.95 -14.27
CA THR A 292 18.00 18.99 -13.73
C THR A 292 16.52 18.78 -14.13
N VAL A 293 16.25 18.12 -15.27
CA VAL A 293 14.91 17.70 -15.69
C VAL A 293 14.60 16.22 -15.39
N GLY A 294 15.42 15.55 -14.57
CA GLY A 294 15.18 14.15 -14.17
C GLY A 294 15.48 13.13 -15.26
N MET A 295 16.26 13.49 -16.27
CA MET A 295 16.80 12.60 -17.31
C MET A 295 18.25 12.21 -16.97
N CYS A 296 18.80 11.25 -17.71
CA CYS A 296 20.23 10.94 -17.71
C CYS A 296 20.80 11.10 -19.12
N THR A 297 22.10 10.92 -19.27
CA THR A 297 22.74 10.82 -20.60
C THR A 297 22.47 9.47 -21.27
N HIS A 298 22.74 9.33 -22.57
CA HIS A 298 22.73 8.02 -23.24
C HIS A 298 23.78 7.09 -22.61
N ALA A 299 24.99 7.58 -22.38
CA ALA A 299 26.04 6.79 -21.73
C ALA A 299 25.62 6.26 -20.35
N GLU A 300 24.83 7.02 -19.58
CA GLU A 300 24.28 6.58 -18.30
C GLU A 300 23.11 5.58 -18.44
N ALA A 301 22.32 5.69 -19.51
CA ALA A 301 21.23 4.75 -19.80
C ALA A 301 21.79 3.41 -20.31
N ASP A 302 22.71 3.42 -21.26
CA ASP A 302 23.39 2.23 -21.79
C ASP A 302 24.24 1.53 -20.72
N ALA A 303 24.93 2.28 -19.85
CA ALA A 303 25.65 1.71 -18.72
C ALA A 303 24.70 1.02 -17.73
N TYR A 304 23.50 1.58 -17.50
CA TYR A 304 22.50 0.98 -16.63
C TYR A 304 21.87 -0.28 -17.24
N LEU A 305 21.53 -0.27 -18.54
CA LEU A 305 21.10 -1.45 -19.28
C LEU A 305 22.15 -2.57 -19.26
N LYS A 306 23.43 -2.22 -19.47
CA LYS A 306 24.55 -3.15 -19.47
C LYS A 306 24.89 -3.70 -18.08
N ALA A 307 24.67 -2.92 -17.02
CA ALA A 307 24.85 -3.39 -15.64
C ALA A 307 23.81 -4.45 -15.27
N GLY A 308 22.59 -4.35 -15.78
CA GLY A 308 21.51 -5.30 -15.52
C GLY A 308 20.94 -5.25 -14.09
N ASP A 309 21.48 -4.40 -13.22
CA ASP A 309 20.98 -4.14 -11.87
C ASP A 309 19.81 -3.14 -11.93
N PHE A 310 18.64 -3.63 -11.52
CA PHE A 310 17.40 -2.86 -11.45
C PHE A 310 16.86 -2.71 -10.01
N HIS A 311 17.63 -3.03 -8.95
CA HIS A 311 17.17 -3.02 -7.54
C HIS A 311 16.80 -1.64 -6.99
N SER A 312 17.08 -0.59 -7.77
CA SER A 312 16.72 0.80 -7.53
C SER A 312 15.88 1.40 -8.66
N TRP A 313 15.32 0.60 -9.58
CA TRP A 313 14.63 1.07 -10.79
C TRP A 313 13.55 2.11 -10.51
N LEU A 314 12.64 1.84 -9.57
CA LEU A 314 11.57 2.78 -9.24
C LEU A 314 12.04 3.99 -8.42
N GLN A 315 13.26 3.91 -7.88
CA GLN A 315 13.98 5.01 -7.24
C GLN A 315 14.75 5.87 -8.27
N GLN A 316 14.92 5.38 -9.50
CA GLN A 316 15.52 6.17 -10.59
C GLN A 316 14.55 7.27 -11.08
N PRO A 317 15.07 8.46 -11.45
CA PRO A 317 14.30 9.53 -12.06
C PRO A 317 13.50 9.08 -13.28
N GLU A 318 12.30 9.64 -13.43
CA GLU A 318 11.33 9.24 -14.48
C GLU A 318 11.86 9.43 -15.91
N GLY A 319 12.64 10.47 -16.17
CA GLY A 319 13.28 10.69 -17.47
C GLY A 319 14.39 9.68 -17.76
N LYS A 320 15.10 9.20 -16.73
CA LYS A 320 16.02 8.05 -16.86
C LYS A 320 15.25 6.76 -17.14
N ARG A 321 14.15 6.48 -16.42
CA ARG A 321 13.30 5.30 -16.68
C ARG A 321 12.75 5.31 -18.10
N LEU A 322 12.23 6.45 -18.56
CA LEU A 322 11.71 6.65 -19.92
C LEU A 322 12.78 6.46 -21.00
N LEU A 323 14.00 6.99 -20.80
CA LEU A 323 15.11 6.80 -21.74
C LEU A 323 15.60 5.34 -21.78
N VAL A 324 15.79 4.71 -20.63
CA VAL A 324 16.20 3.29 -20.51
C VAL A 324 15.16 2.36 -21.16
N ALA A 325 13.87 2.58 -20.92
CA ALA A 325 12.80 1.81 -21.55
C ALA A 325 12.73 2.03 -23.08
N THR A 326 12.92 3.27 -23.55
CA THR A 326 12.99 3.57 -25.00
C THR A 326 14.16 2.83 -25.67
N LEU A 327 15.36 2.91 -25.09
CA LEU A 327 16.55 2.25 -25.62
C LEU A 327 16.43 0.72 -25.57
N ARG A 328 15.87 0.14 -24.50
CA ARG A 328 15.59 -1.30 -24.46
C ARG A 328 14.55 -1.70 -25.50
N TRP A 329 13.52 -0.88 -25.74
CA TRP A 329 12.52 -1.18 -26.76
C TRP A 329 13.14 -1.23 -28.15
N HIS A 330 13.98 -0.25 -28.52
CA HIS A 330 14.68 -0.24 -29.81
C HIS A 330 15.63 -1.45 -29.97
N GLN A 331 16.30 -1.87 -28.90
CA GLN A 331 17.09 -3.12 -28.89
C GLN A 331 16.20 -4.34 -29.13
N ASN A 332 15.06 -4.46 -28.44
CA ASN A 332 14.10 -5.55 -28.62
C ASN A 332 13.51 -5.60 -30.04
N VAL A 333 13.24 -4.46 -30.69
CA VAL A 333 12.78 -4.44 -32.09
C VAL A 333 13.85 -5.02 -33.01
N ALA A 334 15.10 -4.55 -32.89
CA ALA A 334 16.22 -5.08 -33.68
C ALA A 334 16.55 -6.56 -33.34
N GLU A 335 16.27 -7.03 -32.13
CA GLU A 335 16.36 -8.44 -31.74
C GLU A 335 15.27 -9.29 -32.41
N ARG A 336 14.02 -8.80 -32.47
CA ARG A 336 12.89 -9.47 -33.15
C ARG A 336 13.08 -9.56 -34.67
N GLU A 337 13.65 -8.53 -35.31
CA GLU A 337 14.06 -8.58 -36.72
C GLU A 337 15.08 -9.69 -37.01
N GLN A 338 15.83 -10.12 -35.99
CA GLN A 338 16.79 -11.25 -36.05
C GLN A 338 16.17 -12.58 -35.62
N GLY A 339 14.85 -12.64 -35.38
CA GLY A 339 14.14 -13.84 -34.92
C GLY A 339 14.44 -14.23 -33.47
N LYS A 340 14.79 -13.28 -32.61
CA LYS A 340 15.05 -13.52 -31.18
C LYS A 340 13.84 -13.13 -30.33
N ASP A 341 13.53 -13.97 -29.34
CA ASP A 341 12.61 -13.62 -28.27
C ASP A 341 13.21 -12.55 -27.34
N PRO A 342 12.38 -11.77 -26.60
CA PRO A 342 12.87 -10.70 -25.73
C PRO A 342 13.69 -11.22 -24.55
N ASP A 343 14.90 -10.70 -24.35
CA ASP A 343 15.64 -10.92 -23.09
C ASP A 343 14.84 -10.34 -21.90
N LYS A 344 14.68 -11.17 -20.85
CA LYS A 344 13.99 -10.90 -19.58
C LYS A 344 12.66 -10.13 -19.76
N PRO A 345 11.59 -10.75 -20.29
CA PRO A 345 10.32 -10.08 -20.58
C PRO A 345 9.56 -9.59 -19.32
N THR A 346 9.98 -10.01 -18.12
CA THR A 346 9.48 -9.52 -16.83
C THR A 346 10.26 -8.31 -16.28
N ARG A 347 11.35 -7.87 -16.91
CA ARG A 347 12.17 -6.74 -16.44
C ARG A 347 11.48 -5.40 -16.71
N SER A 348 11.54 -4.49 -15.74
CA SER A 348 10.67 -3.30 -15.69
C SER A 348 10.95 -2.23 -16.76
N ASP A 349 12.11 -2.25 -17.44
CA ASP A 349 12.38 -1.46 -18.65
C ASP A 349 11.63 -2.00 -19.87
N TYR A 350 11.73 -3.30 -20.13
CA TYR A 350 11.03 -3.94 -21.24
C TYR A 350 9.50 -3.88 -21.04
N GLN A 351 9.01 -4.11 -19.82
CA GLN A 351 7.57 -4.01 -19.55
C GLN A 351 7.02 -2.59 -19.79
N LEU A 352 7.78 -1.55 -19.44
CA LEU A 352 7.41 -0.16 -19.73
C LEU A 352 7.46 0.13 -21.23
N GLY A 353 8.52 -0.29 -21.93
CA GLY A 353 8.65 -0.14 -23.38
C GLY A 353 7.54 -0.86 -24.17
N ARG A 354 7.15 -2.07 -23.74
CA ARG A 354 6.04 -2.83 -24.33
C ARG A 354 4.71 -2.09 -24.17
N HIS A 355 4.41 -1.55 -22.98
CA HIS A 355 3.20 -0.74 -22.77
C HIS A 355 3.21 0.52 -23.65
N MET A 356 4.35 1.20 -23.78
CA MET A 356 4.50 2.37 -24.66
C MET A 356 4.18 2.02 -26.12
N ALA A 357 4.70 0.92 -26.65
CA ALA A 357 4.42 0.47 -28.02
C ALA A 357 2.96 0.02 -28.22
N MET A 358 2.37 -0.67 -27.22
CA MET A 358 0.95 -1.08 -27.26
C MET A 358 -0.01 0.11 -27.46
N HIS A 359 0.35 1.29 -26.96
CA HIS A 359 -0.49 2.50 -27.03
C HIS A 359 0.01 3.59 -28.00
N ALA A 360 1.19 3.45 -28.59
CA ALA A 360 1.73 4.43 -29.55
C ALA A 360 0.90 4.46 -30.84
N GLU A 361 0.58 5.66 -31.36
CA GLU A 361 -0.33 5.85 -32.51
C GLU A 361 0.17 5.18 -33.80
N ASP A 362 1.49 5.15 -33.99
CA ASP A 362 2.19 4.63 -35.17
C ASP A 362 2.39 3.11 -35.17
N THR A 363 2.30 2.45 -34.01
CA THR A 363 2.51 1.00 -33.89
C THR A 363 1.34 0.22 -34.54
N PRO A 364 1.59 -0.68 -35.50
CA PRO A 364 0.54 -1.40 -36.24
C PRO A 364 -0.38 -2.23 -35.34
N GLN A 365 -1.67 -2.33 -35.69
CA GLN A 365 -2.64 -3.07 -34.87
C GLN A 365 -2.25 -4.54 -34.65
N SER A 366 -1.70 -5.21 -35.68
CA SER A 366 -1.21 -6.59 -35.54
C SER A 366 -0.05 -6.75 -34.55
N GLU A 367 0.77 -5.71 -34.39
CA GLU A 367 1.81 -5.67 -33.37
C GLU A 367 1.21 -5.38 -31.99
N LYS A 368 0.26 -4.45 -31.88
CA LYS A 368 -0.50 -4.21 -30.62
C LYS A 368 -1.22 -5.46 -30.13
N ASP A 369 -1.82 -6.23 -31.04
CA ASP A 369 -2.47 -7.51 -30.76
C ASP A 369 -1.44 -8.55 -30.26
N GLN A 370 -0.27 -8.64 -30.90
CA GLN A 370 0.83 -9.50 -30.46
C GLN A 370 1.34 -9.11 -29.06
N LEU A 371 1.66 -7.84 -28.82
CA LEU A 371 2.19 -7.36 -27.55
C LEU A 371 1.17 -7.48 -26.41
N THR A 372 -0.12 -7.32 -26.73
CA THR A 372 -1.23 -7.65 -25.82
C THR A 372 -1.24 -9.14 -25.49
N GLY A 373 -1.05 -10.02 -26.49
CA GLY A 373 -0.90 -11.46 -26.28
C GLY A 373 0.28 -11.82 -25.38
N GLU A 374 1.45 -11.20 -25.60
CA GLU A 374 2.66 -11.40 -24.78
C GLU A 374 2.46 -10.94 -23.33
N ARG A 375 1.83 -9.77 -23.11
CA ARG A 375 1.47 -9.28 -21.77
C ARG A 375 0.50 -10.24 -21.08
N ASN A 376 -0.52 -10.71 -21.80
CA ASN A 376 -1.51 -11.63 -21.25
C ASN A 376 -0.87 -12.99 -20.91
N GLU A 377 -0.01 -13.54 -21.78
CA GLU A 377 0.71 -14.79 -21.49
C GLU A 377 1.60 -14.66 -20.25
N GLN A 378 2.30 -13.52 -20.09
CA GLN A 378 3.08 -13.24 -18.88
C GLN A 378 2.18 -13.21 -17.62
N ILE A 379 0.99 -12.61 -17.68
CA ILE A 379 0.00 -12.61 -16.58
C ILE A 379 -0.42 -14.05 -16.24
N PHE A 380 -0.75 -14.85 -17.25
CA PHE A 380 -1.12 -16.26 -17.09
C PHE A 380 0.00 -17.08 -16.45
N GLN A 381 1.23 -17.02 -16.99
CA GLN A 381 2.37 -17.77 -16.46
C GLN A 381 2.71 -17.36 -15.02
N THR A 382 2.62 -16.06 -14.72
CA THR A 382 2.86 -15.54 -13.36
C THR A 382 1.83 -16.09 -12.37
N LEU A 383 0.53 -16.03 -12.70
CA LEU A 383 -0.54 -16.54 -11.84
C LEU A 383 -0.53 -18.07 -11.69
N VAL A 384 -0.30 -18.81 -12.78
CA VAL A 384 -0.18 -20.28 -12.74
C VAL A 384 1.02 -20.69 -11.90
N SER A 385 2.19 -20.06 -12.06
CA SER A 385 3.37 -20.34 -11.22
C SER A 385 3.16 -19.97 -9.76
N THR A 386 2.35 -18.94 -9.47
CA THR A 386 1.98 -18.56 -8.09
C THR A 386 1.14 -19.64 -7.41
N MET A 387 0.21 -20.27 -8.15
CA MET A 387 -0.68 -21.31 -7.62
C MET A 387 -0.08 -22.72 -7.67
N LEU A 388 0.83 -22.99 -8.60
CA LEU A 388 1.57 -24.24 -8.78
C LEU A 388 3.10 -23.98 -8.76
N PRO A 389 3.66 -23.55 -7.61
CA PRO A 389 5.09 -23.23 -7.50
C PRO A 389 5.96 -24.49 -7.40
N PRO A 390 7.24 -24.43 -7.83
CA PRO A 390 8.17 -25.56 -7.72
C PRO A 390 8.55 -25.90 -6.26
N GLY A 391 8.44 -24.93 -5.34
CA GLY A 391 8.77 -25.11 -3.93
C GLY A 391 10.24 -24.84 -3.61
N ILE A 392 10.60 -25.03 -2.33
CA ILE A 392 11.93 -24.70 -1.78
C ILE A 392 12.48 -25.85 -0.95
N SER A 393 13.81 -25.93 -0.91
CA SER A 393 14.59 -26.87 -0.10
C SER A 393 14.55 -26.53 1.40
N ASP A 394 14.85 -27.51 2.25
CA ASP A 394 14.77 -27.41 3.72
C ASP A 394 15.88 -26.54 4.35
N ASP A 395 16.92 -26.18 3.61
CA ASP A 395 18.00 -25.29 4.04
C ASP A 395 17.65 -23.79 3.89
N VAL A 396 16.56 -23.47 3.18
CA VAL A 396 16.04 -22.10 3.11
C VAL A 396 15.53 -21.68 4.50
N PRO A 397 15.99 -20.54 5.07
CA PRO A 397 15.52 -20.07 6.37
C PRO A 397 13.99 -19.97 6.43
N ASP A 398 13.39 -20.45 7.51
CA ASP A 398 11.92 -20.46 7.70
C ASP A 398 11.11 -21.19 6.61
N ALA A 399 11.70 -22.15 5.88
CA ALA A 399 11.08 -22.91 4.79
C ALA A 399 9.64 -23.39 5.09
N ASP A 400 9.38 -23.99 6.25
CA ASP A 400 8.03 -24.47 6.61
C ASP A 400 7.00 -23.34 6.78
N LYS A 401 7.41 -22.16 7.25
CA LYS A 401 6.53 -20.97 7.31
C LYS A 401 6.28 -20.39 5.92
N HIS A 402 7.25 -20.50 5.01
CA HIS A 402 7.07 -20.12 3.62
C HIS A 402 6.12 -21.09 2.89
N ARG A 403 6.22 -22.39 3.17
CA ARG A 403 5.27 -23.42 2.72
C ARG A 403 3.85 -23.15 3.26
N GLU A 404 3.68 -22.90 4.56
CA GLU A 404 2.39 -22.54 5.19
C GLU A 404 1.74 -21.31 4.50
N ARG A 405 2.54 -20.28 4.21
CA ARG A 405 2.08 -19.06 3.51
C ARG A 405 1.65 -19.34 2.08
N VAL A 406 2.43 -20.11 1.33
CA VAL A 406 2.09 -20.48 -0.06
C VAL A 406 0.87 -21.38 -0.13
N GLU A 407 0.75 -22.38 0.75
CA GLU A 407 -0.42 -23.27 0.77
C GLU A 407 -1.71 -22.48 1.00
N ARG A 408 -1.75 -21.58 2.00
CA ARG A 408 -2.91 -20.69 2.19
C ARG A 408 -3.06 -19.67 1.06
N GLY A 409 -1.97 -19.11 0.54
CA GLY A 409 -1.99 -18.16 -0.58
C GLY A 409 -2.65 -18.75 -1.82
N THR A 410 -2.19 -19.94 -2.24
CA THR A 410 -2.77 -20.73 -3.32
C THR A 410 -4.22 -21.09 -3.04
N GLU A 411 -4.57 -21.56 -1.84
CA GLU A 411 -5.95 -21.93 -1.52
C GLU A 411 -6.91 -20.73 -1.64
N VAL A 412 -6.58 -19.61 -0.98
CA VAL A 412 -7.40 -18.40 -0.97
C VAL A 412 -7.54 -17.85 -2.40
N LEU A 413 -6.44 -17.78 -3.16
CA LEU A 413 -6.42 -17.28 -4.54
C LEU A 413 -7.24 -18.18 -5.48
N THR A 414 -7.12 -19.50 -5.33
CA THR A 414 -7.92 -20.49 -6.08
C THR A 414 -9.42 -20.31 -5.80
N LYS A 415 -9.79 -20.20 -4.52
CA LYS A 415 -11.18 -20.01 -4.09
C LYS A 415 -11.75 -18.65 -4.54
N ILE A 416 -10.94 -17.60 -4.58
CA ILE A 416 -11.30 -16.32 -5.20
C ILE A 416 -11.57 -16.50 -6.69
N PHE A 417 -10.66 -17.14 -7.45
CA PHE A 417 -10.86 -17.33 -8.89
C PHE A 417 -12.08 -18.21 -9.22
N LEU A 418 -12.45 -19.17 -8.37
CA LEU A 418 -13.73 -19.90 -8.51
C LEU A 418 -14.95 -18.96 -8.46
N ILE A 419 -14.95 -17.98 -7.54
CA ILE A 419 -15.99 -16.93 -7.47
C ILE A 419 -15.97 -16.04 -8.74
N LEU A 420 -14.78 -15.70 -9.25
CA LEU A 420 -14.65 -14.85 -10.43
C LEU A 420 -15.08 -15.57 -11.73
N LYS A 421 -14.68 -16.83 -11.91
CA LYS A 421 -15.07 -17.68 -13.05
C LYS A 421 -16.59 -17.86 -13.10
N GLU A 422 -17.22 -18.06 -11.95
CA GLU A 422 -18.68 -18.16 -11.82
C GLU A 422 -19.39 -16.84 -12.17
N GLY A 423 -19.01 -15.71 -11.54
CA GLY A 423 -19.87 -14.51 -11.47
C GLY A 423 -19.24 -13.14 -11.73
N LEU A 424 -18.01 -13.04 -12.25
CA LEU A 424 -17.35 -11.73 -12.45
C LEU A 424 -18.05 -10.87 -13.52
N LYS A 425 -18.33 -9.63 -13.13
CA LYS A 425 -18.87 -8.55 -13.96
C LYS A 425 -17.97 -7.31 -13.96
N VAL A 426 -18.10 -6.48 -15.00
CA VAL A 426 -17.48 -5.14 -15.13
C VAL A 426 -18.58 -4.09 -15.27
N PHE A 427 -18.39 -2.91 -14.69
CA PHE A 427 -19.33 -1.80 -14.88
C PHE A 427 -19.14 -1.16 -16.26
N ASN A 428 -20.19 -1.10 -17.08
CA ASN A 428 -20.21 -0.35 -18.34
C ASN A 428 -20.76 1.07 -18.06
N PRO A 429 -19.96 2.15 -18.22
CA PRO A 429 -20.44 3.52 -18.00
C PRO A 429 -21.50 4.00 -18.99
N GLU A 430 -21.51 3.50 -20.22
CA GLU A 430 -22.48 3.87 -21.26
C GLU A 430 -23.86 3.26 -20.97
N ALA A 431 -23.89 1.99 -20.56
CA ALA A 431 -25.12 1.29 -20.17
C ALA A 431 -25.56 1.61 -18.73
N GLY A 432 -24.66 2.14 -17.89
CA GLY A 432 -24.92 2.47 -16.49
C GLY A 432 -25.10 1.25 -15.57
N MET A 433 -24.64 0.07 -15.99
CA MET A 433 -24.89 -1.21 -15.31
C MET A 433 -23.69 -2.17 -15.40
N HIS A 434 -23.71 -3.23 -14.58
CA HIS A 434 -22.72 -4.30 -14.62
C HIS A 434 -23.05 -5.35 -15.69
N GLU A 435 -22.12 -5.57 -16.62
CA GLU A 435 -22.15 -6.63 -17.63
C GLU A 435 -21.23 -7.80 -17.28
N ASP A 436 -21.53 -9.00 -17.78
CA ASP A 436 -20.65 -10.16 -17.65
C ASP A 436 -19.26 -9.90 -18.25
N PHE A 437 -18.21 -10.29 -17.51
CA PHE A 437 -16.82 -10.09 -17.90
C PHE A 437 -16.43 -11.01 -19.06
N LYS A 438 -16.25 -10.41 -20.24
CA LYS A 438 -16.00 -11.07 -21.54
C LYS A 438 -14.54 -11.49 -21.79
N ASP A 439 -13.64 -11.20 -20.85
CA ASP A 439 -12.21 -11.46 -20.98
C ASP A 439 -11.70 -12.49 -19.96
N ASP A 440 -10.40 -12.80 -19.96
CA ASP A 440 -9.81 -13.77 -19.03
C ASP A 440 -9.87 -13.25 -17.58
N VAL A 441 -10.42 -14.03 -16.64
CA VAL A 441 -10.70 -13.51 -15.27
C VAL A 441 -9.43 -13.15 -14.47
N ALA A 442 -8.25 -13.63 -14.90
CA ALA A 442 -6.94 -13.12 -14.49
C ALA A 442 -6.85 -11.57 -14.56
N HIS A 443 -7.40 -10.98 -15.63
CA HIS A 443 -7.40 -9.54 -15.89
C HIS A 443 -8.26 -8.74 -14.89
N ALA A 444 -9.00 -9.40 -14.01
CA ALA A 444 -9.71 -8.76 -12.91
C ALA A 444 -8.78 -8.26 -11.79
N LEU A 445 -7.62 -8.89 -11.61
CA LEU A 445 -6.70 -8.63 -10.50
C LEU A 445 -5.26 -8.31 -10.96
N ALA A 446 -4.87 -8.71 -12.18
CA ALA A 446 -3.49 -8.61 -12.68
C ALA A 446 -2.93 -7.17 -12.85
N TYR A 447 -3.75 -6.13 -12.69
CA TYR A 447 -3.37 -4.73 -12.92
C TYR A 447 -3.25 -3.90 -11.62
N GLY A 448 -3.13 -4.55 -10.45
CA GLY A 448 -3.03 -3.87 -9.16
C GLY A 448 -4.34 -3.23 -8.65
N GLY A 449 -5.44 -3.43 -9.39
CA GLY A 449 -6.78 -3.02 -8.98
C GLY A 449 -7.48 -4.05 -8.07
N ARG A 450 -8.77 -3.81 -7.82
CA ARG A 450 -9.61 -4.65 -6.95
C ARG A 450 -10.85 -5.20 -7.64
N VAL A 451 -11.45 -6.20 -7.01
CA VAL A 451 -12.79 -6.75 -7.31
C VAL A 451 -13.60 -6.75 -6.01
N ASN A 452 -14.87 -6.34 -6.09
CA ASN A 452 -15.77 -6.29 -4.94
C ASN A 452 -16.83 -7.40 -5.00
N ILE A 453 -16.73 -8.37 -4.11
CA ILE A 453 -17.72 -9.46 -3.94
C ILE A 453 -18.77 -8.97 -2.94
N ARG A 454 -20.01 -8.76 -3.38
CA ARG A 454 -21.16 -8.45 -2.51
C ARG A 454 -21.73 -9.73 -1.91
N ILE A 455 -22.02 -9.66 -0.63
CA ILE A 455 -22.58 -10.76 0.17
C ILE A 455 -24.01 -10.31 0.52
N PRO A 456 -25.07 -11.09 0.26
CA PRO A 456 -26.41 -10.67 0.63
C PRO A 456 -26.55 -10.47 2.15
N GLN A 457 -27.53 -9.66 2.57
CA GLN A 457 -27.94 -9.55 3.97
C GLN A 457 -28.22 -10.93 4.60
N LEU A 458 -28.11 -11.02 5.93
CA LEU A 458 -28.25 -12.28 6.66
C LEU A 458 -29.62 -12.93 6.44
N ALA A 459 -29.61 -14.20 6.03
CA ALA A 459 -30.75 -15.09 6.10
C ALA A 459 -30.80 -15.81 7.47
N ASP A 460 -31.94 -16.44 7.79
CA ASP A 460 -32.09 -17.20 9.03
C ASP A 460 -31.03 -18.29 9.17
N GLY A 461 -30.38 -18.35 10.33
CA GLY A 461 -29.28 -19.27 10.63
C GLY A 461 -27.89 -18.80 10.18
N GLN A 462 -27.77 -17.75 9.37
CA GLN A 462 -26.48 -17.17 9.01
C GLN A 462 -25.93 -16.26 10.11
N HIS A 463 -24.61 -16.23 10.24
CA HIS A 463 -23.85 -15.42 11.19
C HIS A 463 -22.84 -14.48 10.50
N GLY A 464 -22.79 -14.46 9.16
CA GLY A 464 -22.15 -13.45 8.30
C GLY A 464 -20.68 -13.70 7.95
N TYR A 465 -20.06 -14.72 8.54
CA TYR A 465 -18.63 -15.04 8.37
C TYR A 465 -18.40 -16.26 7.46
N GLU A 466 -19.45 -16.79 6.84
CA GLU A 466 -19.43 -18.00 6.03
C GLU A 466 -18.43 -17.88 4.87
N LEU A 467 -18.38 -16.73 4.18
CA LEU A 467 -17.39 -16.46 3.12
C LEU A 467 -15.95 -16.35 3.69
N PRO A 468 -15.63 -15.49 4.68
CA PRO A 468 -14.31 -15.47 5.31
C PRO A 468 -13.85 -16.79 5.96
N GLN A 469 -14.77 -17.67 6.36
CA GLN A 469 -14.44 -19.00 6.89
C GLN A 469 -14.19 -20.00 5.77
N TRP A 470 -15.04 -20.06 4.74
CA TRP A 470 -14.83 -20.89 3.55
C TRP A 470 -13.52 -20.55 2.82
N LEU A 471 -13.14 -19.27 2.79
CA LEU A 471 -11.85 -18.79 2.28
C LEU A 471 -10.67 -19.02 3.25
N HIS A 472 -10.87 -19.55 4.46
CA HIS A 472 -9.85 -19.63 5.53
C HIS A 472 -9.12 -18.29 5.81
N ILE A 473 -9.81 -17.16 5.66
CA ILE A 473 -9.36 -15.82 6.10
C ILE A 473 -9.51 -15.71 7.62
N THR A 474 -10.57 -16.29 8.17
CA THR A 474 -10.89 -16.24 9.60
C THR A 474 -11.24 -17.63 10.16
N LYS A 475 -11.07 -17.81 11.47
CA LYS A 475 -11.27 -19.10 12.14
C LYS A 475 -12.69 -19.62 11.98
N GLU A 476 -12.85 -20.90 11.63
CA GLU A 476 -14.15 -21.59 11.61
C GLU A 476 -14.81 -21.62 13.00
N ASN A 477 -14.02 -21.81 14.05
CA ASN A 477 -14.51 -22.09 15.40
C ASN A 477 -15.05 -20.87 16.19
N ARG A 478 -15.32 -19.76 15.48
CA ARG A 478 -15.92 -18.52 16.01
C ARG A 478 -17.14 -18.82 16.86
N LYS A 479 -17.22 -18.21 18.04
CA LYS A 479 -18.37 -18.35 18.93
C LYS A 479 -19.48 -17.36 18.54
N PRO A 480 -20.77 -17.72 18.69
CA PRO A 480 -21.88 -16.82 18.33
C PRO A 480 -21.84 -15.44 18.97
N TRP A 481 -21.23 -15.31 20.15
CA TRP A 481 -21.05 -14.05 20.89
C TRP A 481 -19.81 -13.23 20.49
N GLU A 482 -18.90 -13.77 19.67
CA GLU A 482 -17.70 -13.04 19.23
C GLU A 482 -18.07 -12.06 18.12
N MET A 483 -18.13 -10.77 18.44
CA MET A 483 -18.45 -9.70 17.49
C MET A 483 -17.52 -9.64 16.26
N LYS A 484 -16.28 -10.16 16.37
CA LYS A 484 -15.32 -10.24 15.26
C LYS A 484 -14.61 -11.60 15.27
N SER A 485 -14.61 -12.32 14.15
CA SER A 485 -13.78 -13.53 14.03
C SER A 485 -12.28 -13.18 14.01
N ALA A 486 -11.44 -14.03 14.60
CA ALA A 486 -9.99 -13.89 14.51
C ALA A 486 -9.49 -14.31 13.12
N PRO A 487 -8.42 -13.69 12.57
CA PRO A 487 -7.80 -14.19 11.35
C PRO A 487 -7.27 -15.62 11.58
N GLU A 488 -7.30 -16.45 10.54
CA GLU A 488 -6.66 -17.77 10.59
C GLU A 488 -5.26 -17.70 10.00
N LYS A 489 -4.26 -18.15 10.75
CA LYS A 489 -2.86 -18.07 10.28
C LYS A 489 -2.66 -18.86 8.98
N PRO A 490 -1.78 -18.39 8.08
CA PRO A 490 -0.89 -17.23 8.20
C PRO A 490 -1.50 -15.86 7.83
N VAL A 491 -2.82 -15.77 7.59
CA VAL A 491 -3.51 -14.48 7.39
C VAL A 491 -3.40 -13.63 8.66
N TYR A 492 -3.25 -12.31 8.49
CA TYR A 492 -3.16 -11.35 9.59
C TYR A 492 -4.13 -10.17 9.40
N ARG A 493 -4.38 -9.38 10.46
CA ARG A 493 -5.16 -8.14 10.37
C ARG A 493 -4.25 -6.95 10.06
N ARG A 494 -4.62 -6.14 9.06
CA ARG A 494 -3.97 -4.86 8.76
C ARG A 494 -4.56 -3.74 9.61
N LEU A 495 -3.74 -2.74 9.93
CA LEU A 495 -4.18 -1.50 10.59
C LEU A 495 -4.70 -0.46 9.60
N PHE A 496 -4.38 -0.61 8.30
CA PHE A 496 -4.72 0.34 7.25
C PHE A 496 -4.90 -0.35 5.89
N GLY A 497 -5.62 0.32 5.00
CA GLY A 497 -5.81 -0.04 3.60
C GLY A 497 -6.23 1.22 2.84
N THR A 498 -5.79 1.36 1.59
CA THR A 498 -5.95 2.61 0.82
C THR A 498 -7.35 2.80 0.24
N HIS A 499 -8.27 1.86 0.44
CA HIS A 499 -9.64 1.86 -0.10
C HIS A 499 -10.63 1.36 0.96
N HIS A 500 -11.90 1.75 0.85
CA HIS A 500 -12.98 1.41 1.81
C HIS A 500 -14.27 1.02 1.09
N LEU A 501 -14.98 0.02 1.63
CA LEU A 501 -16.34 -0.34 1.21
C LEU A 501 -17.37 0.37 2.09
N GLU A 502 -18.12 1.32 1.52
CA GLU A 502 -19.36 1.82 2.11
C GLU A 502 -20.54 1.03 1.54
N ILE A 503 -21.43 0.57 2.42
CA ILE A 503 -22.65 -0.15 2.05
C ILE A 503 -23.81 0.47 2.82
N GLY A 504 -24.84 0.94 2.11
CA GLY A 504 -26.08 1.46 2.69
C GLY A 504 -27.07 0.34 3.02
N ASN A 505 -28.02 0.60 3.92
CA ASN A 505 -29.07 -0.37 4.25
C ASN A 505 -29.94 -0.70 3.02
N ASN A 506 -30.43 -1.94 2.98
CA ASN A 506 -31.39 -2.39 1.98
C ASN A 506 -32.77 -1.75 2.24
N ARG A 507 -33.56 -1.55 1.18
CA ARG A 507 -34.91 -1.00 1.28
C ARG A 507 -35.92 -2.09 1.64
N ALA A 508 -37.07 -1.67 2.21
CA ALA A 508 -38.16 -2.57 2.59
C ALA A 508 -38.84 -3.28 1.39
N ASP A 509 -38.61 -2.80 0.16
CA ASP A 509 -39.03 -3.43 -1.10
C ASP A 509 -38.06 -4.51 -1.60
N GLY A 510 -36.95 -4.77 -0.88
CA GLY A 510 -35.91 -5.71 -1.27
C GLY A 510 -34.84 -5.14 -2.22
N THR A 511 -34.91 -3.85 -2.58
CA THR A 511 -33.85 -3.16 -3.33
C THR A 511 -32.57 -3.15 -2.51
N PRO A 512 -31.45 -3.69 -3.02
CA PRO A 512 -30.16 -3.65 -2.34
C PRO A 512 -29.69 -2.22 -2.11
N GLY A 513 -29.03 -1.96 -0.98
CA GLY A 513 -28.51 -0.64 -0.64
C GLY A 513 -27.35 -0.20 -1.55
N THR A 514 -27.01 1.08 -1.50
CA THR A 514 -25.86 1.65 -2.22
C THR A 514 -24.57 0.95 -1.83
N PHE A 515 -23.84 0.39 -2.79
CA PHE A 515 -22.58 -0.32 -2.57
C PHE A 515 -21.47 0.46 -3.27
N VAL A 516 -20.57 1.07 -2.50
CA VAL A 516 -19.65 2.12 -2.94
C VAL A 516 -18.23 1.79 -2.50
N GLU A 517 -17.32 1.66 -3.45
CA GLU A 517 -15.88 1.69 -3.18
C GLU A 517 -15.38 3.15 -3.17
N LYS A 518 -14.69 3.54 -2.09
CA LYS A 518 -13.93 4.78 -1.99
C LYS A 518 -12.43 4.47 -2.06
N GLY A 519 -11.66 5.29 -2.77
CA GLY A 519 -10.23 5.13 -2.93
C GLY A 519 -9.42 6.33 -2.44
N GLU A 520 -8.20 6.02 -1.99
CA GLU A 520 -7.15 6.94 -1.56
C GLU A 520 -7.49 7.80 -0.31
N ILE A 521 -6.64 8.79 -0.01
CA ILE A 521 -6.05 8.99 1.33
C ILE A 521 -7.07 9.10 2.48
N GLY A 522 -8.19 9.81 2.31
CA GLY A 522 -9.26 9.94 3.32
C GLY A 522 -9.89 8.60 3.77
N ALA A 523 -9.86 7.58 2.91
CA ALA A 523 -10.27 6.21 3.27
C ALA A 523 -9.40 5.59 4.38
N THR A 524 -8.17 6.07 4.56
CA THR A 524 -7.24 5.58 5.60
C THR A 524 -7.73 5.91 7.01
N LEU A 525 -8.25 7.13 7.23
CA LEU A 525 -8.92 7.47 8.50
C LEU A 525 -10.28 6.76 8.64
N GLN A 526 -11.09 6.69 7.57
CA GLN A 526 -12.41 6.02 7.62
C GLN A 526 -12.29 4.53 7.96
N ASN A 527 -11.26 3.84 7.46
CA ASN A 527 -10.92 2.46 7.83
C ASN A 527 -10.46 2.29 9.30
N TRP A 528 -9.95 3.35 9.92
CA TRP A 528 -9.56 3.37 11.33
C TRP A 528 -10.74 3.63 12.27
N VAL A 529 -11.77 4.33 11.78
CA VAL A 529 -12.92 4.79 12.57
C VAL A 529 -14.19 3.93 12.39
N ASP A 530 -14.36 3.18 11.29
CA ASP A 530 -15.45 2.19 11.15
C ASP A 530 -15.09 0.85 11.84
N PRO A 531 -15.69 0.52 13.00
CA PRO A 531 -15.38 -0.73 13.69
C PRO A 531 -15.92 -1.97 12.98
N HIS A 532 -16.76 -1.83 11.95
CA HIS A 532 -17.36 -2.95 11.21
C HIS A 532 -16.53 -3.38 10.00
N SER A 533 -15.66 -2.52 9.46
CA SER A 533 -14.68 -2.92 8.43
C SER A 533 -13.52 -3.70 9.05
N HIS A 534 -13.07 -4.75 8.37
CA HIS A 534 -12.01 -5.65 8.83
C HIS A 534 -11.02 -5.84 7.67
N LEU A 535 -9.80 -5.34 7.85
CA LEU A 535 -8.76 -5.42 6.83
C LEU A 535 -7.84 -6.60 7.14
N TYR A 536 -7.63 -7.47 6.15
CA TYR A 536 -6.74 -8.62 6.25
C TYR A 536 -5.62 -8.54 5.21
N GLY A 537 -4.51 -9.22 5.52
CA GLY A 537 -3.35 -9.38 4.67
C GLY A 537 -2.83 -10.82 4.67
N LEU A 538 -2.21 -11.22 3.56
CA LEU A 538 -1.58 -12.51 3.34
C LEU A 538 -0.42 -12.33 2.33
N PRO A 539 0.84 -12.59 2.71
CA PRO A 539 1.98 -12.48 1.80
C PRO A 539 1.85 -13.50 0.67
N LEU A 540 2.12 -13.09 -0.57
CA LEU A 540 2.16 -13.98 -1.73
C LEU A 540 3.59 -14.21 -2.19
N ALA A 541 3.76 -15.26 -3.00
CA ALA A 541 4.96 -15.54 -3.76
C ALA A 541 4.62 -15.41 -5.25
N THR A 542 4.23 -14.21 -5.69
CA THR A 542 3.84 -13.92 -7.07
C THR A 542 5.00 -14.26 -8.02
N GLY A 543 4.73 -15.11 -9.01
CA GLY A 543 5.75 -15.71 -9.89
C GLY A 543 6.19 -17.12 -9.46
N GLY A 544 5.77 -17.59 -8.29
CA GLY A 544 5.96 -18.95 -7.79
C GLY A 544 7.15 -19.09 -6.84
N MET A 545 6.88 -19.55 -5.62
CA MET A 545 7.92 -19.77 -4.61
C MET A 545 8.98 -20.77 -5.08
N GLY A 546 10.25 -20.37 -5.01
CA GLY A 546 11.39 -21.18 -5.48
C GLY A 546 11.81 -20.93 -6.93
N ASN A 547 10.99 -20.24 -7.73
CA ASN A 547 11.49 -19.60 -8.96
C ASN A 547 12.41 -18.42 -8.59
N THR A 548 13.21 -17.99 -9.56
CA THR A 548 13.98 -16.73 -9.46
C THR A 548 13.26 -15.60 -10.17
N ASP A 549 13.42 -14.37 -9.68
CA ASP A 549 13.03 -13.18 -10.43
C ASP A 549 14.05 -12.82 -11.53
N TYR A 550 13.85 -11.68 -12.20
CA TYR A 550 14.71 -11.27 -13.31
C TYR A 550 16.12 -10.81 -12.89
N HIS A 551 16.41 -10.63 -11.59
CA HIS A 551 17.77 -10.44 -11.09
C HIS A 551 18.46 -11.78 -10.83
N GLY A 552 17.68 -12.76 -10.36
CA GLY A 552 18.16 -14.06 -9.88
C GLY A 552 17.82 -14.34 -8.42
N ASP A 553 17.13 -13.42 -7.73
CA ASP A 553 16.73 -13.61 -6.33
C ASP A 553 15.55 -14.58 -6.22
N THR A 554 15.54 -15.39 -5.16
CA THR A 554 14.52 -16.43 -4.96
C THR A 554 13.20 -15.83 -4.48
N ILE A 555 12.13 -16.09 -5.24
CA ILE A 555 10.78 -15.65 -4.93
C ILE A 555 10.29 -16.35 -3.65
N LEU A 556 9.92 -15.56 -2.64
CA LEU A 556 9.47 -16.04 -1.32
C LEU A 556 8.25 -15.24 -0.82
N PRO A 557 7.34 -15.84 -0.02
CA PRO A 557 6.21 -15.13 0.57
C PRO A 557 6.65 -14.30 1.78
N ASN A 558 7.29 -13.16 1.51
CA ASN A 558 8.00 -12.29 2.47
C ASN A 558 7.56 -10.81 2.41
N GLU A 559 6.40 -10.53 1.80
CA GLU A 559 5.86 -9.19 1.47
C GLU A 559 6.56 -8.45 0.31
N SER A 560 7.71 -8.92 -0.21
CA SER A 560 8.36 -8.33 -1.40
C SER A 560 7.74 -8.78 -2.73
N TYR A 561 7.34 -10.05 -2.81
CA TYR A 561 6.85 -10.70 -4.03
C TYR A 561 5.31 -10.72 -4.11
N GLY A 562 4.71 -9.56 -3.93
CA GLY A 562 3.25 -9.38 -3.95
C GLY A 562 2.54 -9.74 -2.64
N HIS A 563 1.32 -9.23 -2.49
CA HIS A 563 0.52 -9.39 -1.27
C HIS A 563 -0.98 -9.38 -1.58
N MET A 564 -1.78 -10.19 -0.89
CA MET A 564 -3.23 -10.21 -1.05
C MET A 564 -3.91 -9.32 0.00
N PHE A 565 -4.52 -8.23 -0.45
CA PHE A 565 -5.41 -7.40 0.36
C PHE A 565 -6.84 -7.96 0.34
N MET A 566 -7.44 -8.05 1.53
CA MET A 566 -8.81 -8.51 1.73
C MET A 566 -9.54 -7.55 2.69
N GLY A 567 -10.33 -6.62 2.14
CA GLY A 567 -11.16 -5.68 2.89
C GLY A 567 -12.58 -6.24 3.06
N TYR A 568 -12.91 -6.73 4.25
CA TYR A 568 -14.19 -7.39 4.53
C TYR A 568 -15.09 -6.54 5.45
N LYS A 569 -16.39 -6.50 5.13
CA LYS A 569 -17.43 -5.80 5.89
C LYS A 569 -18.63 -6.73 6.06
N PRO A 570 -18.95 -7.20 7.29
CA PRO A 570 -19.99 -8.19 7.50
C PRO A 570 -21.37 -7.76 6.97
N PRO A 571 -22.19 -8.71 6.47
CA PRO A 571 -23.63 -8.50 6.32
C PRO A 571 -24.31 -8.37 7.69
N THR A 572 -25.55 -7.88 7.68
CA THR A 572 -26.43 -7.74 8.85
C THR A 572 -27.87 -8.12 8.46
N ASP A 573 -28.83 -8.01 9.38
CA ASP A 573 -30.25 -8.21 9.10
C ASP A 573 -30.87 -7.12 8.19
N LYS A 574 -30.21 -5.96 8.04
CA LYS A 574 -30.71 -4.78 7.30
C LYS A 574 -29.84 -4.35 6.11
N ARG A 575 -28.69 -4.99 5.92
CA ARG A 575 -27.62 -4.53 5.01
C ARG A 575 -26.76 -5.67 4.51
N ASP A 576 -26.50 -5.68 3.22
CA ASP A 576 -25.54 -6.56 2.55
C ASP A 576 -24.10 -6.40 3.07
N GLY A 577 -23.32 -7.46 3.03
CA GLY A 577 -21.89 -7.45 3.29
C GLY A 577 -21.06 -7.26 2.02
N GLY A 578 -19.74 -7.19 2.20
CA GLY A 578 -18.81 -7.17 1.09
C GLY A 578 -17.44 -7.74 1.45
N LEU A 579 -16.79 -8.37 0.48
CA LEU A 579 -15.38 -8.70 0.49
C LEU A 579 -14.72 -8.07 -0.75
N GLN A 580 -13.92 -7.04 -0.51
CA GLN A 580 -13.05 -6.43 -1.49
C GLN A 580 -11.72 -7.20 -1.53
N VAL A 581 -11.28 -7.62 -2.71
CA VAL A 581 -10.04 -8.36 -2.94
C VAL A 581 -9.12 -7.54 -3.85
N GLY A 582 -7.83 -7.47 -3.54
CA GLY A 582 -6.81 -6.89 -4.41
C GLY A 582 -5.48 -7.64 -4.33
N LEU A 583 -4.74 -7.66 -5.44
CA LEU A 583 -3.37 -8.16 -5.49
C LEU A 583 -2.41 -6.97 -5.57
N GLU A 584 -1.80 -6.63 -4.43
CA GLU A 584 -0.90 -5.49 -4.28
C GLU A 584 0.54 -5.86 -4.67
N THR A 585 1.32 -4.87 -5.13
CA THR A 585 2.70 -5.05 -5.61
C THR A 585 3.69 -5.52 -4.52
N ALA A 586 3.39 -5.21 -3.25
CA ALA A 586 4.10 -5.65 -2.05
C ALA A 586 3.14 -5.50 -0.85
N GLY A 587 3.44 -6.18 0.27
CA GLY A 587 2.71 -6.03 1.52
C GLY A 587 3.28 -4.89 2.40
N PRO A 588 2.56 -4.44 3.44
CA PRO A 588 3.01 -3.39 4.37
C PRO A 588 4.46 -3.54 4.85
N GLY A 589 5.32 -2.57 4.51
CA GLY A 589 6.75 -2.59 4.86
C GLY A 589 7.63 -3.49 3.98
N GLY A 590 7.06 -4.23 3.04
CA GLY A 590 7.78 -4.97 2.01
C GLY A 590 8.45 -4.05 0.99
N ARG A 591 9.60 -4.47 0.46
CA ARG A 591 10.34 -3.80 -0.62
C ARG A 591 10.44 -4.73 -1.82
N THR A 592 10.00 -4.28 -2.99
CA THR A 592 9.98 -5.07 -4.22
C THR A 592 11.37 -5.22 -4.85
N PRO A 593 11.56 -6.20 -5.77
CA PRO A 593 12.79 -6.35 -6.54
C PRO A 593 13.19 -5.11 -7.35
N ASP A 594 12.25 -4.24 -7.76
CA ASP A 594 12.55 -2.96 -8.44
C ASP A 594 12.69 -1.75 -7.50
N GLY A 595 12.75 -1.99 -6.19
CA GLY A 595 13.10 -0.98 -5.18
C GLY A 595 11.95 -0.10 -4.69
N TYR A 596 10.69 -0.44 -4.99
CA TYR A 596 9.53 0.23 -4.38
C TYR A 596 9.28 -0.31 -2.97
N GLU A 597 9.04 0.60 -2.03
CA GLU A 597 8.70 0.29 -0.64
C GLU A 597 7.21 0.54 -0.40
N HIS A 598 6.48 -0.45 0.12
CA HIS A 598 5.08 -0.28 0.48
C HIS A 598 4.95 0.45 1.83
N ARG A 599 5.08 1.77 1.78
CA ARG A 599 4.83 2.72 2.88
C ARG A 599 3.32 2.94 3.07
N VAL A 600 2.92 3.58 4.18
CA VAL A 600 1.50 3.77 4.50
C VAL A 600 0.83 4.80 3.57
N THR A 601 1.61 5.74 3.02
CA THR A 601 1.17 6.77 2.05
C THR A 601 1.18 6.31 0.59
N SER A 602 1.57 5.06 0.30
CA SER A 602 1.77 4.54 -1.07
C SER A 602 0.44 4.35 -1.83
N SER A 603 -0.03 5.40 -2.49
CA SER A 603 -1.29 5.45 -3.27
C SER A 603 -1.20 4.72 -4.62
N GLU A 604 -2.33 4.34 -5.23
CA GLU A 604 -2.28 3.66 -6.53
C GLU A 604 -1.67 4.58 -7.61
N LYS A 605 -1.90 5.90 -7.47
CA LYS A 605 -1.30 6.94 -8.30
C LYS A 605 0.21 7.16 -8.09
N ASN A 606 0.79 6.87 -6.92
CA ASN A 606 2.20 7.17 -6.62
C ASN A 606 3.14 5.95 -6.74
N ASN A 607 2.59 4.76 -6.96
CA ASN A 607 3.34 3.49 -7.01
C ASN A 607 3.64 3.04 -8.45
N ASN A 608 4.51 2.01 -8.60
CA ASN A 608 4.84 1.32 -9.86
C ASN A 608 3.62 1.24 -10.83
N PRO A 609 3.72 1.72 -12.08
CA PRO A 609 2.59 1.64 -13.01
C PRO A 609 2.34 0.20 -13.50
N VAL A 610 3.33 -0.71 -13.36
CA VAL A 610 3.18 -2.16 -13.58
C VAL A 610 2.90 -2.87 -12.25
N SER A 611 2.08 -3.93 -12.26
CA SER A 611 1.88 -4.83 -11.12
C SER A 611 2.85 -6.01 -11.15
N GLN A 612 3.07 -6.71 -10.01
CA GLN A 612 3.90 -7.93 -10.00
C GLN A 612 3.37 -9.05 -10.92
N HIS A 613 2.12 -8.96 -11.36
CA HIS A 613 1.52 -9.92 -12.30
C HIS A 613 1.78 -9.54 -13.77
N GLY A 614 2.44 -8.42 -14.07
CA GLY A 614 2.79 -7.98 -15.42
C GLY A 614 1.76 -7.11 -16.14
N GLY A 615 0.61 -6.82 -15.50
CA GLY A 615 -0.39 -5.89 -16.02
C GLY A 615 -0.05 -4.44 -15.69
N HIS A 616 -0.17 -3.54 -16.69
CA HIS A 616 -0.01 -2.09 -16.52
C HIS A 616 -1.33 -1.42 -16.07
N LYS A 617 -1.30 -0.52 -15.08
CA LYS A 617 -2.50 0.03 -14.43
C LYS A 617 -3.48 0.75 -15.36
N ASP A 618 -2.99 1.31 -16.46
CA ASP A 618 -3.82 1.99 -17.45
C ASP A 618 -4.51 1.01 -18.43
N ASP A 619 -4.03 -0.24 -18.51
CA ASP A 619 -4.67 -1.34 -19.26
C ASP A 619 -5.83 -2.00 -18.47
N LYS A 620 -6.09 -1.53 -17.24
CA LYS A 620 -6.98 -2.15 -16.24
C LYS A 620 -8.45 -2.16 -16.71
N PRO A 621 -9.10 -3.32 -16.89
CA PRO A 621 -10.50 -3.39 -17.33
C PRO A 621 -11.46 -2.62 -16.42
N GLY A 622 -12.29 -1.76 -17.00
CA GLY A 622 -13.24 -0.90 -16.26
C GLY A 622 -12.60 0.27 -15.50
N ALA A 623 -11.36 0.69 -15.83
CA ALA A 623 -10.69 1.82 -15.17
C ALA A 623 -11.35 3.18 -15.44
N ASP A 624 -12.06 3.30 -16.56
CA ASP A 624 -12.91 4.42 -16.99
C ASP A 624 -14.16 4.59 -16.11
N ALA A 625 -14.66 3.51 -15.52
CA ALA A 625 -15.79 3.55 -14.60
C ALA A 625 -15.42 4.24 -13.27
N PRO A 626 -16.28 5.11 -12.70
CA PRO A 626 -16.05 5.68 -11.37
C PRO A 626 -15.91 4.59 -10.30
N LEU A 627 -14.92 4.71 -9.39
CA LEU A 627 -14.70 3.73 -8.30
C LEU A 627 -15.98 3.42 -7.51
N ARG A 628 -16.80 4.44 -7.24
CA ARG A 628 -18.09 4.31 -6.54
C ARG A 628 -19.08 3.32 -7.18
N SER A 629 -18.92 3.01 -8.47
CA SER A 629 -19.73 2.03 -9.20
C SER A 629 -19.25 0.58 -9.02
N SER A 630 -18.16 0.34 -8.29
CA SER A 630 -17.42 -0.94 -8.25
C SER A 630 -17.03 -1.44 -9.64
N GLN A 631 -15.89 -0.93 -10.15
CA GLN A 631 -15.37 -1.20 -11.50
C GLN A 631 -15.47 -2.67 -11.92
N ARG A 632 -15.15 -3.58 -10.99
CA ARG A 632 -15.33 -5.04 -11.12
C ARG A 632 -16.08 -5.60 -9.93
N HIS A 633 -17.00 -6.51 -10.19
CA HIS A 633 -18.02 -6.91 -9.22
C HIS A 633 -18.40 -8.39 -9.32
N VAL A 634 -18.83 -8.97 -8.20
CA VAL A 634 -19.59 -10.24 -8.14
C VAL A 634 -20.71 -10.01 -7.12
N ASP A 635 -21.95 -10.39 -7.41
CA ASP A 635 -23.03 -10.46 -6.42
C ASP A 635 -23.35 -11.92 -6.10
N LEU A 636 -23.06 -12.36 -4.87
CA LEU A 636 -23.35 -13.72 -4.42
C LEU A 636 -24.87 -13.99 -4.36
N LYS A 637 -25.74 -12.98 -4.38
CA LYS A 637 -27.19 -13.17 -4.52
C LYS A 637 -27.57 -13.89 -5.81
N GLU A 638 -26.77 -13.76 -6.87
CA GLU A 638 -26.99 -14.45 -8.16
C GLU A 638 -26.64 -15.95 -8.10
N PHE A 639 -25.94 -16.41 -7.05
CA PHE A 639 -25.52 -17.81 -6.88
C PHE A 639 -26.62 -18.68 -6.23
N GLY A 640 -27.79 -18.12 -5.90
CA GLY A 640 -28.90 -18.82 -5.24
C GLY A 640 -28.61 -19.09 -3.77
N ASP A 641 -28.57 -20.37 -3.36
CA ASP A 641 -27.92 -20.76 -2.10
C ASP A 641 -26.40 -20.64 -2.30
N TRP A 642 -25.90 -19.41 -2.14
CA TRP A 642 -24.51 -19.08 -2.37
C TRP A 642 -23.55 -19.85 -1.45
N VAL A 643 -23.98 -20.17 -0.21
CA VAL A 643 -23.15 -20.91 0.74
C VAL A 643 -22.98 -22.36 0.29
N GLN A 644 -24.03 -22.97 -0.28
CA GLN A 644 -23.91 -24.29 -0.89
C GLN A 644 -23.18 -24.24 -2.24
N ARG A 645 -23.46 -23.25 -3.09
CA ARG A 645 -22.79 -23.09 -4.40
C ARG A 645 -21.28 -22.96 -4.28
N LEU A 646 -20.76 -22.24 -3.28
CA LEU A 646 -19.32 -22.15 -3.00
C LEU A 646 -18.71 -23.52 -2.63
N LYS A 647 -19.40 -24.33 -1.81
CA LYS A 647 -18.95 -25.68 -1.45
C LYS A 647 -18.98 -26.62 -2.65
N ASP A 648 -19.96 -26.49 -3.52
CA ASP A 648 -20.05 -27.29 -4.75
C ASP A 648 -18.93 -26.92 -5.74
N LEU A 649 -18.67 -25.62 -5.94
CA LEU A 649 -17.51 -25.14 -6.73
C LEU A 649 -16.18 -25.66 -6.18
N GLU A 650 -15.97 -25.64 -4.85
CA GLU A 650 -14.77 -26.18 -4.21
C GLU A 650 -14.65 -27.71 -4.39
N LYS A 651 -15.76 -28.43 -4.20
CA LYS A 651 -15.84 -29.89 -4.33
C LYS A 651 -15.55 -30.33 -5.76
N ASP A 652 -16.15 -29.67 -6.74
CA ASP A 652 -16.00 -30.01 -8.15
C ASP A 652 -14.58 -29.64 -8.64
N TRP A 653 -14.02 -28.50 -8.21
CA TRP A 653 -12.61 -28.17 -8.42
C TRP A 653 -11.65 -29.22 -7.82
N LYS A 654 -11.88 -29.63 -6.55
CA LYS A 654 -11.10 -30.70 -5.91
C LYS A 654 -11.24 -32.04 -6.64
N ALA A 655 -12.40 -32.33 -7.24
CA ALA A 655 -12.61 -33.54 -8.03
C ALA A 655 -11.84 -33.50 -9.37
N GLU A 656 -11.80 -32.37 -10.08
CA GLU A 656 -10.99 -32.23 -11.30
C GLU A 656 -9.48 -32.22 -11.00
N LEU A 657 -9.04 -31.47 -9.98
CA LEU A 657 -7.64 -31.42 -9.58
C LEU A 657 -7.10 -32.78 -9.12
N ALA A 658 -7.95 -33.63 -8.54
CA ALA A 658 -7.61 -35.02 -8.20
C ALA A 658 -7.46 -35.94 -9.42
N LYS A 659 -7.99 -35.59 -10.60
CA LYS A 659 -7.79 -36.35 -11.85
C LYS A 659 -6.41 -36.07 -12.44
N ALA A 660 -5.96 -34.83 -12.45
CA ALA A 660 -4.63 -34.43 -12.94
C ALA A 660 -3.51 -35.18 -12.21
N LYS A 661 -2.63 -35.85 -12.96
CA LYS A 661 -1.52 -36.67 -12.41
C LYS A 661 -0.16 -36.03 -12.63
N THR A 662 -0.06 -35.12 -13.57
CA THR A 662 1.14 -34.34 -13.92
C THR A 662 0.93 -32.86 -13.62
N ASP A 663 2.02 -32.14 -13.40
CA ASP A 663 1.97 -30.69 -13.18
C ASP A 663 1.56 -29.93 -14.45
N GLN A 664 1.74 -30.52 -15.65
CA GLN A 664 1.19 -29.98 -16.89
C GLN A 664 -0.35 -30.00 -16.91
N GLU A 665 -0.98 -31.09 -16.47
CA GLU A 665 -2.45 -31.16 -16.33
C GLU A 665 -2.97 -30.20 -15.25
N ARG A 666 -2.24 -30.05 -14.14
CA ARG A 666 -2.58 -29.08 -13.08
C ARG A 666 -2.46 -27.65 -13.58
N ALA A 667 -1.40 -27.32 -14.31
CA ALA A 667 -1.21 -26.01 -14.94
C ALA A 667 -2.33 -25.71 -15.96
N ALA A 668 -2.78 -26.72 -16.72
CA ALA A 668 -3.92 -26.57 -17.63
C ALA A 668 -5.25 -26.29 -16.88
N LEU A 669 -5.51 -26.95 -15.75
CA LEU A 669 -6.67 -26.67 -14.90
C LEU A 669 -6.61 -25.24 -14.31
N TYR A 670 -5.46 -24.83 -13.77
CA TYR A 670 -5.27 -23.46 -13.28
C TYR A 670 -5.41 -22.42 -14.40
N ARG A 671 -4.97 -22.75 -15.62
CA ARG A 671 -5.11 -21.90 -16.80
C ARG A 671 -6.56 -21.76 -17.25
N ASP A 672 -7.39 -22.79 -17.21
CA ASP A 672 -8.84 -22.58 -17.43
C ASP A 672 -9.46 -21.76 -16.29
N LEU A 673 -9.15 -22.06 -15.03
CA LEU A 673 -9.71 -21.37 -13.87
C LEU A 673 -9.54 -19.84 -13.94
N ILE A 674 -8.39 -19.35 -14.41
CA ILE A 674 -8.11 -17.92 -14.57
C ILE A 674 -8.45 -17.36 -15.97
N GLY A 675 -8.87 -18.22 -16.90
CA GLY A 675 -9.29 -17.85 -18.25
C GLY A 675 -10.76 -17.45 -18.37
N LYS A 676 -11.20 -17.14 -19.60
CA LYS A 676 -12.56 -16.62 -19.90
C LYS A 676 -13.67 -17.44 -19.26
N ARG A 677 -14.72 -16.76 -18.80
CA ARG A 677 -15.91 -17.39 -18.22
C ARG A 677 -16.63 -18.24 -19.27
N SER A 678 -17.06 -19.44 -18.89
CA SER A 678 -17.67 -20.41 -19.81
C SER A 678 -18.93 -19.87 -20.51
N ASN A 679 -19.70 -19.05 -19.78
CA ASN A 679 -20.94 -18.43 -20.26
C ASN A 679 -20.69 -17.20 -21.16
N ALA A 680 -19.46 -16.67 -21.22
CA ALA A 680 -19.08 -15.53 -22.07
C ALA A 680 -18.68 -15.93 -23.50
N ARG A 681 -18.95 -17.18 -23.90
CA ARG A 681 -18.85 -17.65 -25.30
C ARG A 681 -20.24 -17.76 -25.94
N GLN A 682 -20.86 -16.60 -26.19
CA GLN A 682 -22.03 -16.46 -27.06
C GLN A 682 -22.12 -15.02 -27.58
#